data_AF-A0A9D4GM77-F1
#
_entry.id   AF-A0A9D4GM77-F1
#
_cell.length_a   1.000
_cell.length_b   1.000
_cell.length_c   1.000
_cell.angle_alpha   90.00
_cell.angle_beta   90.00
_cell.angle_gamma   90.00
#
_symmetry.space_group_name_H-M   'P 1'
#
loop_
_entity.id
_entity.type
_entity.pdbx_description
1 polymer ?
#
loop_
_entity_poly.entity_id
_entity_poly.type
_entity_poly.pdbx_seq_one_letter_code
_entity_poly.pdbx_strand_id
1 'polypeptide(L)'
;MSMNGGLPAPSFIYGPQPTGYQPGGLGSQHGSSSSGSSYTILSSPSGSSYLPGGGAVLPGGYIQGPSLPHAISMTDITLEQAMAKVQELGKENAALREYLKENNTNMKKQFQVLLEWKEKVKDSNQQNLTRFERLQREIAILRSEKEKYKQYVTSPDTQAQGCVLESLQVHIRRLETEKFSTQHEIASLRSQIDSLKQKLQSSSDDMVVANGVDDRELEAYKRRCNDLNQQVQHYQQQNEQLMSDLQQVKGHKEEIQIENSKLNSDNLAMQKRLQELLGDMSKTKFSLSALKEPATTQYMYGGGVTEGAVAEGTEFSTEKTDMEVLALQCSADMMAHLDHVKARKSALAKTSQSSELQLKLQEERQKASQQMHMLSNQELEISRLRGQLGEKEQMLTHYKEQLDSQLENVTLEHQRQREDLLKQLDHLNSELKHTKYTQPHSGDVQSLKSQVMSLIQEVQEQSSKLDMASKTIDKKSARIMELEEHIRVREQQYMQAQQEFENYVRNLKANLAISEDTINKERMEHATSKKNLMEFRASFNQLVSDYKELLDTFDEYKANVQNQPAGASGPQSRQQLEEINRLTAQTIAAEEAITYREEQIKELKAEIGRLRDEVDNTIPVLRAQADVWKQDFDAERFARERQVEEKENLIQEMKNLELKNQQLLDELENYSRKSLAEMQRRHASPSHQQQLQSHLKVGNQTGPHRSQSPQNVLYGARSQQGSPRPGAQSPAGSHGQPVEHGQEDNMGATNVGSVNQLPPQAHSQSSAGSSGQDEDENQKCPKCDKWCPDMDSLQIHVIECLDN
;
A
#
# COMPACT_ATOMS: atom_id res chain seq x y z
N MET A 1 11.82 -52.10 -44.41
CA MET A 1 10.64 -51.54 -43.72
C MET A 1 11.06 -50.12 -43.33
N SER A 2 10.95 -49.08 -44.19
CA SER A 2 9.81 -48.63 -45.03
C SER A 2 8.70 -48.06 -44.13
N MET A 3 8.24 -46.79 -44.21
CA MET A 3 8.46 -45.64 -45.12
C MET A 3 8.45 -44.32 -44.27
N ASN A 4 9.08 -43.17 -44.56
CA ASN A 4 9.29 -42.29 -45.74
C ASN A 4 8.23 -41.15 -45.88
N GLY A 5 8.70 -39.90 -46.06
CA GLY A 5 7.91 -38.66 -46.25
C GLY A 5 7.54 -37.89 -44.96
N GLY A 6 7.44 -36.54 -44.93
CA GLY A 6 7.75 -35.52 -45.95
C GLY A 6 7.37 -34.09 -45.48
N LEU A 7 8.09 -33.05 -45.94
CA LEU A 7 7.77 -31.61 -45.69
C LEU A 7 6.66 -31.11 -46.64
N PRO A 8 5.94 -30.02 -46.29
CA PRO A 8 6.33 -28.70 -46.84
C PRO A 8 6.07 -27.48 -45.92
N ALA A 9 6.70 -26.34 -46.27
CA ALA A 9 6.28 -24.99 -45.86
C ALA A 9 5.24 -24.42 -46.87
N PRO A 10 4.46 -23.38 -46.55
CA PRO A 10 4.90 -21.97 -46.62
C PRO A 10 4.38 -21.15 -45.39
N SER A 11 4.37 -19.81 -45.28
CA SER A 11 4.53 -18.68 -46.23
C SER A 11 5.06 -17.40 -45.55
N PHE A 12 5.48 -16.41 -46.34
CA PHE A 12 5.50 -14.99 -45.96
C PHE A 12 4.37 -14.24 -46.69
N ILE A 13 3.75 -13.23 -46.06
CA ILE A 13 2.92 -12.20 -46.72
C ILE A 13 3.29 -10.82 -46.15
N TYR A 14 3.25 -9.79 -47.01
CA TYR A 14 3.77 -8.44 -46.75
C TYR A 14 2.66 -7.39 -46.59
N GLY A 15 2.74 -6.59 -45.52
CA GLY A 15 2.14 -5.23 -45.42
C GLY A 15 0.61 -5.11 -45.24
N PRO A 16 0.08 -3.88 -45.21
CA PRO A 16 0.76 -2.58 -45.33
C PRO A 16 0.70 -1.68 -44.06
N GLN A 17 1.47 -0.59 -44.06
CA GLN A 17 1.20 0.58 -43.20
C GLN A 17 0.01 1.39 -43.74
N PRO A 18 -0.53 2.33 -42.94
CA PRO A 18 -0.62 3.70 -43.45
C PRO A 18 -0.07 4.75 -42.49
N THR A 19 0.45 5.84 -43.05
CA THR A 19 0.95 7.03 -42.35
C THR A 19 0.04 8.24 -42.60
N GLY A 20 -0.16 9.09 -41.58
CA GLY A 20 -0.25 10.55 -41.80
C GLY A 20 -1.52 11.30 -41.38
N TYR A 21 -1.29 12.25 -40.47
CA TYR A 21 -1.93 13.58 -40.33
C TYR A 21 -3.37 13.77 -39.79
N GLN A 22 -3.45 14.83 -38.98
CA GLN A 22 -4.59 15.54 -38.39
C GLN A 22 -5.21 16.57 -39.39
N PRO A 23 -6.25 17.40 -39.09
CA PRO A 23 -6.94 17.61 -37.79
C PRO A 23 -8.49 17.74 -37.78
N GLY A 24 -9.07 17.59 -36.58
CA GLY A 24 -10.23 18.37 -36.11
C GLY A 24 -11.62 17.71 -36.18
N GLY A 25 -12.54 18.15 -35.32
CA GLY A 25 -13.97 17.76 -35.36
C GLY A 25 -14.59 17.39 -34.01
N LEU A 26 -15.01 18.40 -33.24
CA LEU A 26 -15.71 18.28 -31.95
C LEU A 26 -16.90 17.30 -31.95
N GLY A 27 -17.00 16.46 -30.92
CA GLY A 27 -18.15 15.58 -30.67
C GLY A 27 -18.28 15.17 -29.20
N SER A 28 -18.95 16.00 -28.40
CA SER A 28 -19.04 15.83 -26.93
C SER A 28 -20.30 15.08 -26.50
N GLN A 29 -20.15 14.00 -25.73
CA GLN A 29 -21.18 13.49 -24.82
C GLN A 29 -20.54 12.71 -23.68
N HIS A 30 -20.82 13.11 -22.43
CA HIS A 30 -20.42 12.37 -21.23
C HIS A 30 -21.58 11.49 -20.75
N GLY A 31 -21.25 10.25 -20.35
CA GLY A 31 -22.21 9.26 -19.82
C GLY A 31 -21.60 8.46 -18.67
N SER A 32 -21.16 9.14 -17.60
CA SER A 32 -20.60 8.49 -16.41
C SER A 32 -21.71 8.00 -15.47
N SER A 33 -22.15 6.75 -15.64
CA SER A 33 -23.19 6.13 -14.82
C SER A 33 -22.66 5.65 -13.46
N SER A 34 -22.81 6.45 -12.41
CA SER A 34 -22.75 5.98 -11.03
C SER A 34 -24.13 5.49 -10.59
N SER A 35 -24.28 4.19 -10.31
CA SER A 35 -25.56 3.60 -9.88
C SER A 35 -26.06 4.23 -8.57
N GLY A 36 -27.29 4.74 -8.57
CA GLY A 36 -27.89 5.38 -7.41
C GLY A 36 -28.45 4.38 -6.39
N SER A 37 -28.35 4.71 -5.11
CA SER A 37 -29.18 4.14 -4.04
C SER A 37 -30.27 5.14 -3.67
N SER A 38 -31.52 4.83 -4.00
CA SER A 38 -32.63 5.80 -3.95
C SER A 38 -33.23 5.94 -2.54
N TYR A 39 -32.73 6.89 -1.75
CA TYR A 39 -33.40 7.35 -0.52
C TYR A 39 -34.37 8.49 -0.81
N THR A 40 -35.61 8.15 -1.16
CA THR A 40 -36.69 9.14 -1.33
C THR A 40 -37.26 9.52 0.03
N ILE A 41 -36.87 10.69 0.55
CA ILE A 41 -37.41 11.23 1.81
C ILE A 41 -38.85 11.69 1.61
N LEU A 42 -39.76 11.22 2.47
CA LEU A 42 -41.13 11.72 2.57
C LEU A 42 -41.14 13.12 3.19
N SER A 43 -41.95 14.02 2.63
CA SER A 43 -42.33 15.28 3.27
C SER A 43 -43.77 15.63 2.91
N SER A 44 -44.51 16.16 3.89
CA SER A 44 -45.97 16.14 3.93
C SER A 44 -46.65 17.13 2.99
N PRO A 45 -47.91 16.86 2.57
CA PRO A 45 -48.68 17.76 1.72
C PRO A 45 -49.22 18.98 2.49
N SER A 46 -49.46 20.06 1.75
CA SER A 46 -50.33 21.19 2.13
C SER A 46 -51.34 21.40 1.00
N GLY A 47 -52.60 21.68 1.32
CA GLY A 47 -53.73 21.51 0.40
C GLY A 47 -54.33 22.78 -0.23
N SER A 48 -55.54 22.62 -0.77
CA SER A 48 -56.36 23.59 -1.53
C SER A 48 -55.84 23.93 -2.95
N SER A 49 -56.69 24.14 -3.96
CA SER A 49 -58.15 23.90 -4.08
C SER A 49 -58.64 24.02 -5.54
N TYR A 50 -59.92 23.70 -5.77
CA TYR A 50 -60.76 23.96 -6.95
C TYR A 50 -60.76 22.98 -8.15
N LEU A 51 -62.01 22.63 -8.51
CA LEU A 51 -62.55 22.05 -9.75
C LEU A 51 -63.01 23.21 -10.69
N PRO A 52 -63.55 23.03 -11.93
CA PRO A 52 -64.17 21.81 -12.49
C PRO A 52 -64.01 21.49 -13.99
N GLY A 53 -64.47 20.29 -14.38
CA GLY A 53 -64.92 19.95 -15.74
C GLY A 53 -63.83 19.45 -16.71
N GLY A 54 -64.15 18.61 -17.70
CA GLY A 54 -65.43 17.94 -17.96
C GLY A 54 -65.64 17.61 -19.44
N GLY A 55 -65.39 16.37 -19.86
CA GLY A 55 -65.62 15.93 -21.24
C GLY A 55 -65.05 14.54 -21.49
N ALA A 56 -65.91 13.60 -21.90
CA ALA A 56 -65.54 12.24 -22.27
C ALA A 56 -65.88 11.98 -23.75
N VAL A 57 -65.16 11.05 -24.39
CA VAL A 57 -65.69 10.12 -25.39
C VAL A 57 -64.62 9.03 -25.69
N LEU A 58 -65.08 7.77 -25.76
CA LEU A 58 -64.36 6.54 -26.11
C LEU A 58 -64.68 6.18 -27.60
N PRO A 59 -64.20 5.09 -28.27
CA PRO A 59 -63.71 3.81 -27.71
C PRO A 59 -62.64 3.00 -28.49
N GLY A 60 -62.27 1.83 -27.92
CA GLY A 60 -61.74 0.66 -28.66
C GLY A 60 -60.23 0.40 -28.49
N GLY A 61 -59.76 -0.79 -28.11
CA GLY A 61 -60.51 -2.01 -27.74
C GLY A 61 -59.67 -3.07 -27.01
N TYR A 62 -60.35 -3.83 -26.16
CA TYR A 62 -59.91 -4.88 -25.21
C TYR A 62 -58.88 -5.93 -25.66
N ILE A 63 -58.03 -6.37 -24.72
CA ILE A 63 -57.90 -7.78 -24.31
C ILE A 63 -57.92 -7.85 -22.75
N GLN A 64 -58.29 -8.99 -22.18
CA GLN A 64 -58.62 -9.19 -20.76
C GLN A 64 -57.42 -9.29 -19.81
N GLY A 65 -57.64 -8.89 -18.55
CA GLY A 65 -56.83 -9.27 -17.38
C GLY A 65 -57.72 -9.89 -16.28
N PRO A 66 -57.16 -10.60 -15.28
CA PRO A 66 -57.95 -11.39 -14.33
C PRO A 66 -58.80 -10.56 -13.36
N SER A 67 -59.92 -11.14 -12.91
CA SER A 67 -60.78 -10.59 -11.87
C SER A 67 -60.06 -10.51 -10.51
N LEU A 68 -60.16 -9.37 -9.82
CA LEU A 68 -59.78 -9.28 -8.41
C LEU A 68 -60.63 -10.26 -7.57
N PRO A 69 -60.04 -10.95 -6.58
CA PRO A 69 -60.80 -11.60 -5.52
C PRO A 69 -61.67 -10.59 -4.75
N HIS A 70 -62.71 -11.10 -4.08
CA HIS A 70 -63.66 -10.30 -3.32
C HIS A 70 -62.99 -9.31 -2.35
N ALA A 71 -63.57 -8.12 -2.21
CA ALA A 71 -63.36 -7.31 -1.02
C ALA A 71 -63.85 -8.09 0.21
N ILE A 72 -62.92 -8.48 1.08
CA ILE A 72 -63.23 -9.21 2.31
C ILE A 72 -63.99 -8.26 3.25
N SER A 73 -65.13 -8.72 3.77
CA SER A 73 -65.92 -7.94 4.71
C SER A 73 -65.14 -7.65 5.99
N MET A 74 -65.25 -6.43 6.50
CA MET A 74 -64.63 -5.95 7.75
C MET A 74 -65.25 -6.55 9.04
N THR A 75 -65.80 -7.76 8.94
CA THR A 75 -66.54 -8.48 9.99
C THR A 75 -65.90 -9.81 10.40
N ASP A 76 -65.05 -10.40 9.57
CA ASP A 76 -64.62 -11.80 9.69
C ASP A 76 -63.10 -11.98 9.90
N ILE A 77 -62.41 -10.94 10.37
CA ILE A 77 -61.10 -11.10 11.01
C ILE A 77 -61.34 -11.43 12.48
N THR A 78 -61.04 -12.65 12.90
CA THR A 78 -61.11 -13.01 14.32
C THR A 78 -60.03 -12.24 15.09
N LEU A 79 -60.29 -11.95 16.38
CA LEU A 79 -59.32 -11.29 17.26
C LEU A 79 -57.96 -12.02 17.26
N GLU A 80 -57.99 -13.34 17.16
CA GLU A 80 -56.82 -14.22 17.08
C GLU A 80 -56.02 -14.02 15.78
N GLN A 81 -56.67 -13.87 14.62
CA GLN A 81 -56.00 -13.54 13.35
C GLN A 81 -55.40 -12.12 13.37
N ALA A 82 -56.10 -11.14 13.97
CA ALA A 82 -55.56 -9.80 14.16
C ALA A 82 -54.31 -9.83 15.07
N MET A 83 -54.37 -10.55 16.19
CA MET A 83 -53.24 -10.74 17.10
C MET A 83 -52.07 -11.46 16.43
N ALA A 84 -52.32 -12.48 15.60
CA ALA A 84 -51.30 -13.17 14.83
C ALA A 84 -50.59 -12.22 13.85
N LYS A 85 -51.33 -11.38 13.11
CA LYS A 85 -50.73 -10.40 12.18
C LYS A 85 -49.94 -9.31 12.91
N VAL A 86 -50.40 -8.88 14.10
CA VAL A 86 -49.64 -7.95 14.95
C VAL A 86 -48.35 -8.59 15.50
N GLN A 87 -48.36 -9.88 15.87
CA GLN A 87 -47.13 -10.60 16.23
C GLN A 87 -46.16 -10.75 15.05
N GLU A 88 -46.67 -11.02 13.84
CA GLU A 88 -45.85 -11.13 12.62
C GLU A 88 -45.17 -9.79 12.30
N LEU A 89 -45.93 -8.70 12.25
CA LEU A 89 -45.40 -7.34 12.08
C LEU A 89 -44.43 -6.93 13.21
N GLY A 90 -44.63 -7.44 14.43
CA GLY A 90 -43.71 -7.28 15.55
C GLY A 90 -42.37 -8.00 15.35
N LYS A 91 -42.39 -9.23 14.82
CA LYS A 91 -41.18 -10.00 14.46
C LYS A 91 -40.45 -9.35 13.29
N GLU A 92 -41.18 -8.89 12.27
CA GLU A 92 -40.63 -8.18 11.11
C GLU A 92 -39.96 -6.85 11.54
N ASN A 93 -40.61 -6.07 12.41
CA ASN A 93 -39.99 -4.88 13.02
C ASN A 93 -38.75 -5.20 13.86
N ALA A 94 -38.71 -6.34 14.56
CA ALA A 94 -37.53 -6.76 15.30
C ALA A 94 -36.37 -7.11 14.35
N ALA A 95 -36.63 -7.89 13.30
CA ALA A 95 -35.64 -8.25 12.28
C ALA A 95 -35.11 -7.02 11.53
N LEU A 96 -35.98 -6.07 11.17
CA LEU A 96 -35.58 -4.79 10.55
C LEU A 96 -34.69 -3.96 11.47
N ARG A 97 -34.97 -3.91 12.78
CA ARG A 97 -34.12 -3.23 13.78
C ARG A 97 -32.76 -3.91 13.94
N GLU A 98 -32.72 -5.24 13.92
CA GLU A 98 -31.49 -6.01 14.01
C GLU A 98 -30.62 -5.81 12.76
N TYR A 99 -31.20 -5.89 11.56
CA TYR A 99 -30.53 -5.60 10.30
C TYR A 99 -30.02 -4.14 10.23
N LEU A 100 -30.82 -3.16 10.69
CA LEU A 100 -30.38 -1.76 10.74
C LEU A 100 -29.21 -1.57 11.72
N LYS A 101 -29.21 -2.28 12.86
CA LYS A 101 -28.12 -2.29 13.84
C LYS A 101 -26.85 -2.93 13.28
N GLU A 102 -26.98 -4.06 12.59
CA GLU A 102 -25.86 -4.74 11.92
C GLU A 102 -25.25 -3.85 10.82
N ASN A 103 -26.08 -3.28 9.94
CA ASN A 103 -25.66 -2.34 8.91
C ASN A 103 -24.91 -1.14 9.52
N ASN A 104 -25.43 -0.54 10.59
CA ASN A 104 -24.76 0.54 11.32
C ASN A 104 -23.41 0.12 11.93
N THR A 105 -23.27 -1.11 12.43
CA THR A 105 -21.97 -1.62 12.89
C THR A 105 -21.00 -1.92 11.73
N ASN A 106 -21.51 -2.36 10.59
CA ASN A 106 -20.69 -2.59 9.39
C ASN A 106 -20.19 -1.27 8.80
N MET A 107 -21.04 -0.23 8.70
CA MET A 107 -20.61 1.11 8.33
C MET A 107 -19.52 1.64 9.28
N LYS A 108 -19.69 1.47 10.60
CA LYS A 108 -18.66 1.88 11.58
C LYS A 108 -17.32 1.16 11.36
N LYS A 109 -17.33 -0.14 11.02
CA LYS A 109 -16.10 -0.88 10.65
C LYS A 109 -15.47 -0.31 9.37
N GLN A 110 -16.26 -0.01 8.34
CA GLN A 110 -15.74 0.58 7.09
C GLN A 110 -15.18 1.99 7.31
N PHE A 111 -15.84 2.85 8.09
CA PHE A 111 -15.29 4.15 8.48
C PHE A 111 -13.99 4.02 9.28
N GLN A 112 -13.87 3.04 10.18
CA GLN A 112 -12.64 2.77 10.91
C GLN A 112 -11.49 2.37 9.98
N VAL A 113 -11.73 1.46 9.03
CA VAL A 113 -10.73 1.07 8.01
C VAL A 113 -10.32 2.26 7.12
N LEU A 114 -11.26 3.14 6.77
CA LEU A 114 -10.96 4.37 6.01
C LEU A 114 -10.12 5.37 6.81
N LEU A 115 -10.32 5.49 8.13
CA LEU A 115 -9.48 6.32 9.00
C LEU A 115 -8.06 5.73 9.13
N GLU A 116 -7.93 4.42 9.33
CA GLU A 116 -6.63 3.74 9.36
C GLU A 116 -5.87 3.82 8.03
N TRP A 117 -6.59 3.76 6.90
CA TRP A 117 -6.00 3.97 5.58
C TRP A 117 -5.55 5.42 5.38
N LYS A 118 -6.37 6.41 5.78
CA LYS A 118 -6.01 7.83 5.74
C LYS A 118 -4.73 8.12 6.52
N GLU A 119 -4.59 7.55 7.71
CA GLU A 119 -3.39 7.76 8.55
C GLU A 119 -2.17 7.07 7.95
N LYS A 120 -2.29 5.83 7.44
CA LYS A 120 -1.19 5.15 6.71
C LYS A 120 -0.74 5.92 5.46
N VAL A 121 -1.65 6.59 4.75
CA VAL A 121 -1.32 7.46 3.61
C VAL A 121 -0.57 8.73 4.07
N LYS A 122 -1.00 9.34 5.18
CA LYS A 122 -0.31 10.48 5.81
C LYS A 122 1.10 10.11 6.26
N ASP A 123 1.27 8.99 6.97
CA ASP A 123 2.57 8.48 7.43
C ASP A 123 3.50 8.18 6.25
N SER A 124 3.00 7.50 5.22
CA SER A 124 3.74 7.23 3.98
C SER A 124 4.21 8.52 3.30
N ASN A 125 3.35 9.53 3.23
CA ASN A 125 3.72 10.85 2.68
C ASN A 125 4.78 11.57 3.54
N GLN A 126 4.70 11.48 4.87
CA GLN A 126 5.69 12.07 5.77
C GLN A 126 7.05 11.33 5.70
N GLN A 127 7.05 10.01 5.53
CA GLN A 127 8.25 9.22 5.25
C GLN A 127 8.85 9.56 3.88
N ASN A 128 8.03 9.80 2.85
CA ASN A 128 8.51 10.22 1.54
C ASN A 128 9.08 11.65 1.56
N LEU A 129 8.48 12.56 2.32
CA LEU A 129 9.00 13.92 2.51
C LEU A 129 10.38 13.91 3.20
N THR A 130 10.50 13.21 4.33
CA THR A 130 11.78 13.11 5.08
C THR A 130 12.88 12.38 4.29
N ARG A 131 12.53 11.38 3.46
CA ARG A 131 13.44 10.79 2.47
C ARG A 131 13.88 11.80 1.39
N PHE A 132 12.95 12.58 0.86
CA PHE A 132 13.24 13.60 -0.15
C PHE A 132 14.16 14.71 0.39
N GLU A 133 13.92 15.19 1.62
CA GLU A 133 14.82 16.13 2.29
C GLU A 133 16.22 15.56 2.53
N ARG A 134 16.33 14.28 2.92
CA ARG A 134 17.62 13.60 3.08
C ARG A 134 18.37 13.56 1.75
N LEU A 135 17.69 13.15 0.67
CA LEU A 135 18.26 13.15 -0.67
C LEU A 135 18.63 14.56 -1.16
N GLN A 136 17.85 15.60 -0.84
CA GLN A 136 18.22 16.99 -1.15
C GLN A 136 19.48 17.43 -0.40
N ARG A 137 19.61 17.10 0.89
CA ARG A 137 20.80 17.38 1.70
C ARG A 137 22.03 16.65 1.15
N GLU A 138 21.88 15.38 0.78
CA GLU A 138 22.94 14.55 0.19
C GLU A 138 23.38 15.07 -1.19
N ILE A 139 22.42 15.44 -2.05
CA ILE A 139 22.69 16.11 -3.34
C ILE A 139 23.37 17.48 -3.14
N ALA A 140 23.05 18.22 -2.09
CA ALA A 140 23.72 19.50 -1.77
C ALA A 140 25.18 19.28 -1.31
N ILE A 141 25.45 18.25 -0.50
CA ILE A 141 26.81 17.85 -0.10
C ILE A 141 27.61 17.45 -1.34
N LEU A 142 27.10 16.52 -2.16
CA LEU A 142 27.76 16.05 -3.38
C LEU A 142 28.01 17.18 -4.40
N ARG A 143 27.13 18.19 -4.47
CA ARG A 143 27.36 19.41 -5.27
C ARG A 143 28.49 20.28 -4.69
N SER A 144 28.53 20.46 -3.38
CA SER A 144 29.60 21.18 -2.68
C SER A 144 30.95 20.51 -2.87
N GLU A 145 31.01 19.18 -2.71
CA GLU A 145 32.21 18.38 -2.96
C GLU A 145 32.64 18.43 -4.42
N LYS A 146 31.72 18.26 -5.37
CA LYS A 146 32.03 18.38 -6.81
C LYS A 146 32.61 19.75 -7.15
N GLU A 147 32.13 20.84 -6.55
CA GLU A 147 32.67 22.17 -6.78
C GLU A 147 34.04 22.36 -6.10
N LYS A 148 34.28 21.78 -4.91
CA LYS A 148 35.62 21.73 -4.29
C LYS A 148 36.62 20.96 -5.17
N TYR A 149 36.29 19.76 -5.62
CA TYR A 149 37.14 18.97 -6.51
C TYR A 149 37.42 19.70 -7.83
N LYS A 150 36.41 20.37 -8.40
CA LYS A 150 36.56 21.22 -9.58
C LYS A 150 37.53 22.38 -9.33
N GLN A 151 37.43 23.07 -8.19
CA GLN A 151 38.36 24.14 -7.80
C GLN A 151 39.81 23.63 -7.66
N TYR A 152 40.01 22.48 -7.00
CA TYR A 152 41.34 21.85 -6.91
C TYR A 152 41.93 21.48 -8.28
N VAL A 153 41.11 20.98 -9.21
CA VAL A 153 41.55 20.65 -10.59
C VAL A 153 41.83 21.90 -11.43
N THR A 154 41.22 23.05 -11.13
CA THR A 154 41.48 24.32 -11.84
C THR A 154 42.67 25.14 -11.30
N SER A 155 43.34 24.69 -10.24
CA SER A 155 44.54 25.38 -9.72
C SER A 155 45.75 25.15 -10.64
N PRO A 156 46.48 26.20 -11.08
CA PRO A 156 47.51 26.08 -12.12
C PRO A 156 48.89 25.60 -11.61
N ASP A 157 49.05 25.24 -10.33
CA ASP A 157 50.33 24.77 -9.79
C ASP A 157 50.66 23.33 -10.23
N THR A 158 51.51 23.20 -11.24
CA THR A 158 51.96 21.91 -11.79
C THR A 158 52.70 21.02 -10.78
N GLN A 159 53.18 21.58 -9.66
CA GLN A 159 53.80 20.81 -8.58
C GLN A 159 52.75 20.11 -7.68
N ALA A 160 51.52 20.62 -7.61
CA ALA A 160 50.44 20.00 -6.85
C ALA A 160 49.90 18.72 -7.52
N GLN A 161 49.94 18.63 -8.85
CA GLN A 161 49.40 17.48 -9.60
C GLN A 161 50.09 16.15 -9.26
N GLY A 162 51.40 16.17 -8.97
CA GLY A 162 52.12 14.99 -8.46
C GLY A 162 51.65 14.57 -7.06
N CYS A 163 51.57 15.53 -6.13
CA CYS A 163 51.11 15.32 -4.76
C CYS A 163 49.65 14.84 -4.69
N VAL A 164 48.77 15.35 -5.58
CA VAL A 164 47.38 14.87 -5.69
C VAL A 164 47.31 13.42 -6.20
N LEU A 165 48.17 13.04 -7.15
CA LEU A 165 48.27 11.64 -7.62
C LEU A 165 48.77 10.70 -6.52
N GLU A 166 49.77 11.13 -5.76
CA GLU A 166 50.34 10.36 -4.65
C GLU A 166 49.37 10.27 -3.46
N SER A 167 48.65 11.35 -3.15
CA SER A 167 47.55 11.38 -2.17
C SER A 167 46.39 10.47 -2.59
N LEU A 168 45.99 10.47 -3.86
CA LEU A 168 45.01 9.52 -4.40
C LEU A 168 45.49 8.08 -4.32
N GLN A 169 46.77 7.79 -4.57
CA GLN A 169 47.33 6.45 -4.38
C GLN A 169 47.35 6.02 -2.91
N VAL A 170 47.66 6.92 -1.97
CA VAL A 170 47.56 6.66 -0.53
C VAL A 170 46.10 6.42 -0.11
N HIS A 171 45.16 7.19 -0.63
CA HIS A 171 43.73 7.02 -0.33
C HIS A 171 43.14 5.75 -0.95
N ILE A 172 43.56 5.37 -2.17
CA ILE A 172 43.22 4.08 -2.78
C ILE A 172 43.79 2.94 -1.93
N ARG A 173 45.07 2.97 -1.53
CA ARG A 173 45.66 1.95 -0.65
C ARG A 173 44.93 1.85 0.69
N ARG A 174 44.51 3.00 1.26
CA ARG A 174 43.71 3.03 2.49
C ARG A 174 42.36 2.35 2.30
N LEU A 175 41.62 2.69 1.24
CA LEU A 175 40.36 2.05 0.88
C LEU A 175 40.54 0.56 0.53
N GLU A 176 41.68 0.16 -0.01
CA GLU A 176 42.04 -1.26 -0.24
C GLU A 176 42.31 -1.98 1.09
N THR A 177 42.96 -1.36 2.08
CA THR A 177 43.13 -1.93 3.42
C THR A 177 41.83 -1.98 4.22
N GLU A 178 40.97 -0.96 4.13
CA GLU A 178 39.65 -0.94 4.77
C GLU A 178 38.70 -1.97 4.12
N LYS A 179 38.78 -2.13 2.79
CA LYS A 179 38.14 -3.23 2.05
C LYS A 179 38.68 -4.60 2.46
N PHE A 180 40.00 -4.75 2.64
CA PHE A 180 40.58 -6.01 3.09
C PHE A 180 40.15 -6.35 4.52
N SER A 181 40.13 -5.37 5.43
CA SER A 181 39.65 -5.52 6.80
C SER A 181 38.18 -5.94 6.85
N THR A 182 37.30 -5.24 6.13
CA THR A 182 35.88 -5.59 6.04
C THR A 182 35.65 -6.94 5.32
N GLN A 183 36.47 -7.33 4.34
CA GLN A 183 36.43 -8.69 3.77
C GLN A 183 36.89 -9.76 4.77
N HIS A 184 37.87 -9.47 5.63
CA HIS A 184 38.32 -10.35 6.71
C HIS A 184 37.27 -10.47 7.82
N GLU A 185 36.61 -9.37 8.18
CA GLU A 185 35.49 -9.35 9.12
C GLU A 185 34.29 -10.14 8.57
N ILE A 186 33.93 -9.95 7.29
CA ILE A 186 32.90 -10.76 6.61
C ILE A 186 33.31 -12.25 6.58
N ALA A 187 34.59 -12.59 6.42
CA ALA A 187 35.07 -13.97 6.50
C ALA A 187 34.99 -14.54 7.92
N SER A 188 35.31 -13.74 8.95
CA SER A 188 35.14 -14.11 10.36
C SER A 188 33.67 -14.34 10.70
N LEU A 189 32.78 -13.41 10.34
CA LEU A 189 31.33 -13.54 10.54
C LEU A 189 30.75 -14.75 9.79
N ARG A 190 31.24 -15.05 8.58
CA ARG A 190 30.89 -16.31 7.87
C ARG A 190 31.37 -17.54 8.63
N SER A 191 32.62 -17.57 9.11
CA SER A 191 33.13 -18.67 9.91
C SER A 191 32.39 -18.84 11.26
N GLN A 192 31.90 -17.75 11.85
CA GLN A 192 31.05 -17.78 13.03
C GLN A 192 29.65 -18.31 12.69
N ILE A 193 29.04 -17.86 11.60
CA ILE A 193 27.77 -18.38 11.07
C ILE A 193 27.89 -19.87 10.75
N ASP A 194 28.99 -20.33 10.14
CA ASP A 194 29.19 -21.73 9.79
C ASP A 194 29.54 -22.58 11.02
N SER A 195 30.21 -22.03 12.05
CA SER A 195 30.32 -22.68 13.36
C SER A 195 28.98 -22.78 14.09
N LEU A 196 28.12 -21.75 13.99
CA LEU A 196 26.77 -21.77 14.55
C LEU A 196 25.88 -22.77 13.81
N LYS A 197 25.95 -22.84 12.48
CA LYS A 197 25.31 -23.90 11.69
C LYS A 197 25.81 -25.28 12.11
N GLN A 198 27.11 -25.47 12.27
CA GLN A 198 27.67 -26.76 12.69
C GLN A 198 27.18 -27.17 14.09
N LYS A 199 27.07 -26.21 15.02
CA LYS A 199 26.45 -26.43 16.34
C LYS A 199 24.95 -26.73 16.25
N LEU A 200 24.24 -26.11 15.31
CA LEU A 200 22.83 -26.40 15.04
C LEU A 200 22.66 -27.81 14.42
N GLN A 201 23.60 -28.22 13.55
CA GLN A 201 23.66 -29.53 12.94
C GLN A 201 23.95 -30.61 13.99
N SER A 202 24.97 -30.44 14.84
CA SER A 202 25.25 -31.39 15.93
C SER A 202 24.12 -31.43 16.97
N SER A 203 23.48 -30.29 17.25
CA SER A 203 22.26 -30.23 18.07
C SER A 203 21.04 -30.90 17.42
N SER A 204 21.07 -31.17 16.11
CA SER A 204 20.04 -31.95 15.41
C SER A 204 20.34 -33.44 15.41
N ASP A 205 21.61 -33.85 15.44
CA ASP A 205 22.03 -35.25 15.50
C ASP A 205 21.98 -35.81 16.92
N ASP A 206 22.43 -35.05 17.93
CA ASP A 206 22.36 -35.47 19.35
C ASP A 206 20.90 -35.62 19.85
N MET A 207 19.93 -34.90 19.27
CA MET A 207 18.51 -35.01 19.64
C MET A 207 17.80 -36.27 19.10
N VAL A 208 18.53 -37.18 18.44
CA VAL A 208 18.02 -38.50 18.03
C VAL A 208 18.15 -39.54 19.16
N VAL A 209 18.93 -39.26 20.21
CA VAL A 209 19.11 -40.18 21.36
C VAL A 209 18.83 -39.50 22.70
N ALA A 210 17.77 -40.01 23.35
CA ALA A 210 17.30 -39.78 24.73
C ALA A 210 16.21 -38.71 24.97
N ASN A 211 15.18 -39.19 25.68
CA ASN A 211 14.11 -38.47 26.40
C ASN A 211 13.02 -37.80 25.55
N GLY A 212 11.79 -38.30 25.74
CA GLY A 212 10.64 -37.96 24.90
C GLY A 212 10.11 -36.53 25.09
N VAL A 213 9.86 -35.88 23.96
CA VAL A 213 8.96 -34.72 23.86
C VAL A 213 7.53 -35.19 24.20
N ASP A 214 6.76 -34.36 24.91
CA ASP A 214 5.41 -34.73 25.34
C ASP A 214 4.47 -34.82 24.12
N ASP A 215 4.05 -36.04 23.79
CA ASP A 215 3.41 -36.44 22.53
C ASP A 215 2.11 -35.64 22.23
N ARG A 216 1.53 -35.03 23.27
CA ARG A 216 0.35 -34.16 23.20
C ARG A 216 0.61 -32.81 22.55
N GLU A 217 1.76 -32.19 22.79
CA GLU A 217 2.05 -30.86 22.24
C GLU A 217 2.37 -30.97 20.75
N LEU A 218 3.17 -31.96 20.37
CA LEU A 218 3.47 -32.26 18.97
C LEU A 218 2.18 -32.54 18.17
N GLU A 219 1.23 -33.28 18.74
CA GLU A 219 -0.06 -33.55 18.09
C GLU A 219 -0.99 -32.32 18.08
N ALA A 220 -0.89 -31.42 19.06
CA ALA A 220 -1.59 -30.13 19.05
C ALA A 220 -1.04 -29.20 17.95
N TYR A 221 0.29 -29.16 17.75
CA TYR A 221 0.90 -28.43 16.63
C TYR A 221 0.50 -29.01 15.28
N LYS A 222 0.49 -30.34 15.10
CA LYS A 222 0.00 -30.98 13.86
C LYS A 222 -1.45 -30.59 13.56
N ARG A 223 -2.34 -30.60 14.56
CA ARG A 223 -3.74 -30.14 14.41
C ARG A 223 -3.79 -28.68 13.97
N ARG A 224 -3.10 -27.78 14.67
CA ARG A 224 -3.07 -26.35 14.33
C ARG A 224 -2.53 -26.08 12.92
N CYS A 225 -1.55 -26.86 12.46
CA CYS A 225 -1.06 -26.79 11.07
C CYS A 225 -2.10 -27.30 10.06
N ASN A 226 -2.82 -28.37 10.36
CA ASN A 226 -3.92 -28.87 9.51
C ASN A 226 -5.10 -27.88 9.46
N ASP A 227 -5.45 -27.24 10.58
CA ASP A 227 -6.50 -26.24 10.66
C ASP A 227 -6.14 -24.98 9.83
N LEU A 228 -4.89 -24.49 9.95
CA LEU A 228 -4.36 -23.42 9.09
C LEU A 228 -4.35 -23.82 7.61
N ASN A 229 -3.98 -25.05 7.28
CA ASN A 229 -3.95 -25.53 5.90
C ASN A 229 -5.35 -25.62 5.28
N GLN A 230 -6.36 -26.08 6.05
CA GLN A 230 -7.77 -26.02 5.64
C GLN A 230 -8.25 -24.58 5.46
N GLN A 231 -7.85 -23.65 6.33
CA GLN A 231 -8.19 -22.24 6.21
C GLN A 231 -7.56 -21.60 4.95
N VAL A 232 -6.31 -21.95 4.62
CA VAL A 232 -5.64 -21.54 3.37
C VAL A 232 -6.35 -22.11 2.14
N GLN A 233 -6.73 -23.39 2.15
CA GLN A 233 -7.51 -24.00 1.07
C GLN A 233 -8.88 -23.34 0.89
N HIS A 234 -9.56 -22.97 1.98
CA HIS A 234 -10.82 -22.23 1.91
C HIS A 234 -10.65 -20.84 1.28
N TYR A 235 -9.60 -20.09 1.64
CA TYR A 235 -9.30 -18.81 1.00
C TYR A 235 -8.85 -18.95 -0.47
N GLN A 236 -8.18 -20.04 -0.84
CA GLN A 236 -7.88 -20.34 -2.24
C GLN A 236 -9.16 -20.54 -3.06
N GLN A 237 -10.07 -21.40 -2.60
CA GLN A 237 -11.38 -21.63 -3.25
C GLN A 237 -12.23 -20.34 -3.29
N GLN A 238 -12.20 -19.52 -2.24
CA GLN A 238 -12.90 -18.23 -2.22
C GLN A 238 -12.33 -17.26 -3.27
N ASN A 239 -11.00 -17.22 -3.45
CA ASN A 239 -10.36 -16.40 -4.47
C ASN A 239 -10.63 -16.92 -5.89
N GLU A 240 -10.68 -18.25 -6.10
CA GLU A 240 -11.07 -18.85 -7.38
C GLU A 240 -12.52 -18.50 -7.75
N GLN A 241 -13.45 -18.56 -6.79
CA GLN A 241 -14.84 -18.12 -7.01
C GLN A 241 -14.91 -16.61 -7.33
N LEU A 242 -14.22 -15.76 -6.57
CA LEU A 242 -14.17 -14.32 -6.84
C LEU A 242 -13.58 -13.99 -8.22
N MET A 243 -12.60 -14.76 -8.70
CA MET A 243 -12.06 -14.62 -10.06
C MET A 243 -13.07 -15.06 -11.14
N SER A 244 -13.84 -16.12 -10.88
CA SER A 244 -14.95 -16.56 -11.74
C SER A 244 -16.05 -15.49 -11.84
N ASP A 245 -16.49 -14.97 -10.69
CA ASP A 245 -17.52 -13.92 -10.60
C ASP A 245 -17.06 -12.63 -11.31
N LEU A 246 -15.79 -12.23 -11.12
CA LEU A 246 -15.19 -11.08 -11.79
C LEU A 246 -15.13 -11.28 -13.32
N GLN A 247 -14.94 -12.52 -13.79
CA GLN A 247 -14.98 -12.83 -15.23
C GLN A 247 -16.42 -12.83 -15.79
N GLN A 248 -17.41 -13.28 -15.03
CA GLN A 248 -18.83 -13.12 -15.42
C GLN A 248 -19.25 -11.65 -15.48
N VAL A 249 -18.84 -10.83 -14.51
CA VAL A 249 -19.09 -9.38 -14.51
C VAL A 249 -18.41 -8.67 -15.69
N LYS A 250 -17.24 -9.13 -16.16
CA LYS A 250 -16.65 -8.67 -17.42
C LYS A 250 -17.51 -9.02 -18.63
N GLY A 251 -17.99 -10.26 -18.73
CA GLY A 251 -18.89 -10.71 -19.80
C GLY A 251 -20.16 -9.85 -19.88
N HIS A 252 -20.88 -9.71 -18.76
CA HIS A 252 -22.08 -8.85 -18.71
C HIS A 252 -21.78 -7.38 -19.04
N LYS A 253 -20.60 -6.86 -18.67
CA LYS A 253 -20.17 -5.51 -19.06
C LYS A 253 -19.98 -5.39 -20.57
N GLU A 254 -19.35 -6.38 -21.21
CA GLU A 254 -19.14 -6.41 -22.65
C GLU A 254 -20.47 -6.52 -23.42
N GLU A 255 -21.40 -7.35 -22.94
CA GLU A 255 -22.78 -7.43 -23.48
C GLU A 255 -23.53 -6.09 -23.37
N ILE A 256 -23.53 -5.46 -22.19
CA ILE A 256 -24.15 -4.14 -21.97
C ILE A 256 -23.48 -3.07 -22.83
N GLN A 257 -22.16 -3.15 -23.07
CA GLN A 257 -21.43 -2.22 -23.93
C GLN A 257 -21.79 -2.40 -25.41
N ILE A 258 -22.01 -3.64 -25.86
CA ILE A 258 -22.53 -3.95 -27.20
C ILE A 258 -23.96 -3.42 -27.35
N GLU A 259 -24.85 -3.67 -26.39
CA GLU A 259 -26.23 -3.19 -26.42
C GLU A 259 -26.30 -1.65 -26.44
N ASN A 260 -25.52 -0.96 -25.60
CA ASN A 260 -25.42 0.50 -25.63
C ASN A 260 -24.90 1.03 -26.98
N SER A 261 -23.93 0.35 -27.61
CA SER A 261 -23.44 0.75 -28.94
C SER A 261 -24.53 0.66 -30.02
N LYS A 262 -25.38 -0.38 -29.93
CA LYS A 262 -26.54 -0.56 -30.82
C LYS A 262 -27.62 0.49 -30.56
N LEU A 263 -28.01 0.69 -29.30
CA LEU A 263 -29.00 1.71 -28.92
C LEU A 263 -28.56 3.12 -29.31
N ASN A 264 -27.26 3.43 -29.27
CA ASN A 264 -26.73 4.71 -29.74
C ASN A 264 -26.79 4.84 -31.27
N SER A 265 -26.51 3.76 -32.01
CA SER A 265 -26.71 3.70 -33.47
C SER A 265 -28.18 3.89 -33.87
N ASP A 266 -29.10 3.22 -33.17
CA ASP A 266 -30.53 3.31 -33.42
C ASP A 266 -31.07 4.72 -33.08
N ASN A 267 -30.62 5.35 -31.98
CA ASN A 267 -30.92 6.75 -31.67
C ASN A 267 -30.40 7.71 -32.75
N LEU A 268 -29.16 7.53 -33.22
CA LEU A 268 -28.58 8.36 -34.29
C LEU A 268 -29.37 8.22 -35.61
N ALA A 269 -29.87 7.02 -35.91
CA ALA A 269 -30.75 6.78 -37.06
C ALA A 269 -32.11 7.48 -36.90
N MET A 270 -32.72 7.42 -35.71
CA MET A 270 -33.96 8.16 -35.42
C MET A 270 -33.75 9.68 -35.47
N GLN A 271 -32.64 10.19 -34.95
CA GLN A 271 -32.31 11.62 -34.96
C GLN A 271 -32.15 12.16 -36.39
N LYS A 272 -31.48 11.42 -37.28
CA LYS A 272 -31.42 11.74 -38.72
C LYS A 272 -32.82 11.79 -39.34
N ARG A 273 -33.65 10.78 -39.08
CA ARG A 273 -35.02 10.69 -39.62
C ARG A 273 -35.94 11.82 -39.13
N LEU A 274 -35.77 12.28 -37.88
CA LEU A 274 -36.42 13.48 -37.36
C LEU A 274 -35.90 14.75 -38.06
N GLN A 275 -34.61 14.86 -38.31
CA GLN A 275 -34.02 16.00 -39.03
C GLN A 275 -34.48 16.07 -40.49
N GLU A 276 -34.65 14.93 -41.17
CA GLU A 276 -35.26 14.82 -42.50
C GLU A 276 -36.72 15.30 -42.49
N LEU A 277 -37.54 14.81 -41.57
CA LEU A 277 -38.94 15.21 -41.41
C LEU A 277 -39.10 16.71 -41.09
N LEU A 278 -38.24 17.28 -40.22
CA LEU A 278 -38.20 18.71 -39.96
C LEU A 278 -37.75 19.51 -41.20
N GLY A 279 -36.82 18.96 -41.97
CA GLY A 279 -36.41 19.50 -43.27
C GLY A 279 -37.59 19.57 -44.25
N ASP A 280 -38.36 18.50 -44.40
CA ASP A 280 -39.51 18.44 -45.29
C ASP A 280 -40.70 19.29 -44.78
N MET A 281 -40.91 19.38 -43.46
CA MET A 281 -41.82 20.38 -42.89
C MET A 281 -41.40 21.81 -43.23
N SER A 282 -40.09 22.13 -43.22
CA SER A 282 -39.63 23.48 -43.56
C SER A 282 -39.81 23.82 -45.04
N LYS A 283 -39.53 22.88 -45.96
CA LYS A 283 -39.85 22.98 -47.41
C LYS A 283 -41.36 23.16 -47.64
N THR A 284 -42.17 22.38 -46.93
CA THR A 284 -43.64 22.45 -47.02
C THR A 284 -44.15 23.79 -46.52
N LYS A 285 -43.66 24.28 -45.38
CA LYS A 285 -43.98 25.61 -44.83
C LYS A 285 -43.59 26.73 -45.80
N PHE A 286 -42.39 26.68 -46.38
CA PHE A 286 -41.94 27.65 -47.39
C PHE A 286 -42.85 27.67 -48.63
N SER A 287 -43.23 26.49 -49.12
CA SER A 287 -44.18 26.34 -50.25
C SER A 287 -45.57 26.91 -49.91
N LEU A 288 -46.04 26.68 -48.67
CA LEU A 288 -47.30 27.24 -48.15
C LEU A 288 -47.24 28.76 -47.93
N SER A 289 -46.06 29.33 -47.69
CA SER A 289 -45.84 30.78 -47.66
C SER A 289 -45.85 31.40 -49.06
N ALA A 290 -45.19 30.76 -50.03
CA ALA A 290 -45.15 31.22 -51.43
C ALA A 290 -46.54 31.22 -52.11
N LEU A 291 -47.49 30.42 -51.61
CA LEU A 291 -48.89 30.39 -52.06
C LEU A 291 -49.79 31.43 -51.34
N LYS A 292 -49.23 32.38 -50.58
CA LYS A 292 -50.00 33.21 -49.64
C LYS A 292 -49.75 34.73 -49.72
N GLU A 293 -49.21 35.23 -50.82
CA GLU A 293 -49.17 36.68 -51.09
C GLU A 293 -50.55 37.19 -51.58
N PRO A 294 -51.13 38.22 -50.94
CA PRO A 294 -52.29 38.93 -51.48
C PRO A 294 -51.85 40.06 -52.43
N ALA A 295 -52.41 40.08 -53.64
CA ALA A 295 -52.14 41.14 -54.60
C ALA A 295 -52.57 42.53 -54.06
N THR A 296 -51.64 43.48 -54.02
CA THR A 296 -51.92 44.90 -53.74
C THR A 296 -51.26 45.75 -54.82
N THR A 297 -52.04 46.61 -55.47
CA THR A 297 -51.64 47.31 -56.70
C THR A 297 -51.05 48.69 -56.42
N GLN A 298 -49.88 49.02 -57.01
CA GLN A 298 -49.43 50.39 -57.18
C GLN A 298 -48.76 50.59 -58.57
N TYR A 299 -48.64 51.85 -59.00
CA TYR A 299 -48.74 52.25 -60.42
C TYR A 299 -47.43 52.75 -61.07
N MET A 300 -47.40 52.64 -62.41
CA MET A 300 -46.66 53.44 -63.41
C MET A 300 -45.15 53.18 -63.70
N TYR A 301 -44.89 53.07 -65.02
CA TYR A 301 -43.77 53.59 -65.86
C TYR A 301 -42.46 54.11 -65.22
N GLY A 302 -41.28 53.92 -65.83
CA GLY A 302 -40.96 53.19 -67.07
C GLY A 302 -39.73 53.75 -67.83
N GLY A 303 -38.78 52.88 -68.22
CA GLY A 303 -37.52 53.24 -68.89
C GLY A 303 -36.45 53.85 -67.95
N GLY A 304 -35.16 53.92 -68.32
CA GLY A 304 -34.46 53.34 -69.48
C GLY A 304 -33.02 53.85 -69.62
N VAL A 305 -32.04 52.93 -69.65
CA VAL A 305 -30.64 53.01 -70.17
C VAL A 305 -29.89 54.36 -70.18
N THR A 306 -28.78 54.48 -69.43
CA THR A 306 -27.37 54.67 -69.93
C THR A 306 -26.39 54.97 -68.80
N GLU A 307 -25.18 54.43 -68.87
CA GLU A 307 -24.00 54.93 -68.15
C GLU A 307 -23.26 56.00 -68.99
N GLY A 308 -22.54 56.91 -68.32
CA GLY A 308 -21.37 57.59 -68.90
C GLY A 308 -21.52 59.08 -69.27
N ALA A 309 -20.93 59.95 -68.45
CA ALA A 309 -20.39 61.26 -68.84
C ALA A 309 -19.28 61.68 -67.83
N VAL A 310 -18.43 62.64 -68.19
CA VAL A 310 -17.20 63.00 -67.45
C VAL A 310 -17.02 64.53 -67.36
N ALA A 311 -16.43 64.97 -66.24
CA ALA A 311 -15.78 66.26 -65.96
C ALA A 311 -16.64 67.53 -65.71
N GLU A 312 -16.04 68.40 -64.89
CA GLU A 312 -16.14 69.87 -64.77
C GLU A 312 -17.53 70.55 -64.53
N GLY A 313 -17.66 71.57 -63.66
CA GLY A 313 -16.72 72.14 -62.68
C GLY A 313 -16.81 73.66 -62.52
N THR A 314 -17.40 74.15 -61.43
CA THR A 314 -17.36 75.59 -61.01
C THR A 314 -17.64 75.75 -59.51
N GLU A 315 -17.06 76.78 -58.90
CA GLU A 315 -17.18 77.13 -57.47
C GLU A 315 -18.35 78.09 -57.19
N PHE A 316 -19.00 78.01 -56.01
CA PHE A 316 -19.31 79.22 -55.23
C PHE A 316 -19.54 78.97 -53.72
N SER A 317 -19.40 80.05 -52.95
CA SER A 317 -19.52 80.25 -51.49
C SER A 317 -20.19 79.20 -50.60
N THR A 318 -19.36 78.61 -49.73
CA THR A 318 -19.42 78.75 -48.26
C THR A 318 -20.78 79.08 -47.60
N GLU A 319 -21.37 78.07 -46.94
CA GLU A 319 -21.93 78.25 -45.59
C GLU A 319 -21.72 76.95 -44.79
N LYS A 320 -20.68 76.92 -43.95
CA LYS A 320 -20.17 75.68 -43.34
C LYS A 320 -20.83 75.44 -41.98
N THR A 321 -21.79 74.53 -41.92
CA THR A 321 -22.48 74.21 -40.65
C THR A 321 -21.60 73.34 -39.74
N ASP A 322 -21.70 73.54 -38.43
CA ASP A 322 -20.92 72.79 -37.43
C ASP A 322 -21.16 71.27 -37.49
N MET A 323 -22.30 70.85 -38.05
CA MET A 323 -22.71 69.47 -38.24
C MET A 323 -21.78 68.70 -39.21
N GLU A 324 -21.28 69.34 -40.28
CA GLU A 324 -20.29 68.71 -41.17
C GLU A 324 -18.90 68.64 -40.53
N VAL A 325 -18.54 69.62 -39.70
CA VAL A 325 -17.28 69.61 -38.94
C VAL A 325 -17.29 68.46 -37.94
N LEU A 326 -18.40 68.27 -37.21
CA LEU A 326 -18.60 67.14 -36.30
C LEU A 326 -18.65 65.79 -37.03
N ALA A 327 -19.27 65.71 -38.21
CA ALA A 327 -19.29 64.48 -39.01
C ALA A 327 -17.88 64.08 -39.49
N LEU A 328 -17.09 65.06 -39.99
CA LEU A 328 -15.71 64.83 -40.39
C LEU A 328 -14.82 64.45 -39.19
N GLN A 329 -14.97 65.16 -38.07
CA GLN A 329 -14.25 64.86 -36.82
C GLN A 329 -14.57 63.44 -36.34
N CYS A 330 -15.85 63.06 -36.26
CA CYS A 330 -16.28 61.71 -35.89
C CYS A 330 -15.76 60.64 -36.85
N SER A 331 -15.69 60.91 -38.16
CA SER A 331 -15.08 59.99 -39.12
C SER A 331 -13.57 59.82 -38.92
N ALA A 332 -12.86 60.91 -38.58
CA ALA A 332 -11.43 60.90 -38.29
C ALA A 332 -11.14 60.16 -36.97
N ASP A 333 -11.91 60.44 -35.93
CA ASP A 333 -11.82 59.77 -34.62
C ASP A 333 -12.15 58.28 -34.74
N MET A 334 -13.16 57.90 -35.55
CA MET A 334 -13.49 56.50 -35.80
C MET A 334 -12.41 55.77 -36.62
N MET A 335 -11.80 56.42 -37.61
CA MET A 335 -10.64 55.86 -38.31
C MET A 335 -9.41 55.74 -37.40
N ALA A 336 -9.11 56.76 -36.61
CA ALA A 336 -8.05 56.74 -35.61
C ALA A 336 -8.28 55.63 -34.56
N HIS A 337 -9.53 55.41 -34.15
CA HIS A 337 -9.89 54.33 -33.23
C HIS A 337 -9.82 52.94 -33.90
N LEU A 338 -10.11 52.83 -35.20
CA LEU A 338 -9.88 51.61 -35.97
C LEU A 338 -8.38 51.28 -36.05
N ASP A 339 -7.54 52.29 -36.29
CA ASP A 339 -6.09 52.13 -36.36
C ASP A 339 -5.47 51.92 -34.98
N HIS A 340 -6.01 52.51 -33.92
CA HIS A 340 -5.68 52.15 -32.53
C HIS A 340 -6.05 50.68 -32.22
N VAL A 341 -7.16 50.17 -32.75
CA VAL A 341 -7.56 48.75 -32.61
C VAL A 341 -6.66 47.83 -33.44
N LYS A 342 -6.28 48.21 -34.67
CA LYS A 342 -5.26 47.47 -35.47
C LYS A 342 -3.90 47.48 -34.77
N ALA A 343 -3.46 48.63 -34.26
CA ALA A 343 -2.22 48.77 -33.51
C ALA A 343 -2.24 47.93 -32.24
N ARG A 344 -3.32 47.98 -31.43
CA ARG A 344 -3.53 47.17 -30.23
C ARG A 344 -3.59 45.67 -30.55
N LYS A 345 -4.19 45.27 -31.68
CA LYS A 345 -4.17 43.88 -32.19
C LYS A 345 -2.75 43.45 -32.60
N SER A 346 -1.96 44.34 -33.20
CA SER A 346 -0.55 44.07 -33.51
C SER A 346 0.34 44.03 -32.26
N ALA A 347 0.04 44.83 -31.23
CA ALA A 347 0.74 44.84 -29.95
C ALA A 347 0.43 43.57 -29.14
N LEU A 348 -0.82 43.09 -29.16
CA LEU A 348 -1.23 41.80 -28.61
C LEU A 348 -0.62 40.59 -29.35
N ALA A 349 -0.15 40.78 -30.60
CA ALA A 349 0.65 39.81 -31.34
C ALA A 349 2.17 39.99 -31.15
N LYS A 350 2.60 41.04 -30.46
CA LYS A 350 4.00 41.37 -30.12
C LYS A 350 4.29 41.29 -28.62
N THR A 351 3.37 40.76 -27.81
CA THR A 351 3.60 40.48 -26.39
C THR A 351 4.69 39.42 -26.26
N SER A 352 5.78 39.76 -25.57
CA SER A 352 6.99 38.93 -25.42
C SER A 352 6.68 37.49 -25.00
N GLN A 353 5.74 37.31 -24.06
CA GLN A 353 5.29 36.01 -23.57
C GLN A 353 4.85 35.04 -24.67
N SER A 354 4.20 35.52 -25.75
CA SER A 354 3.77 34.62 -26.83
C SER A 354 4.97 34.09 -27.64
N SER A 355 5.96 34.95 -27.90
CA SER A 355 7.20 34.54 -28.58
C SER A 355 8.07 33.66 -27.67
N GLU A 356 8.10 33.93 -26.37
CA GLU A 356 8.87 33.18 -25.38
C GLU A 356 8.30 31.77 -25.14
N LEU A 357 6.97 31.64 -25.07
CA LEU A 357 6.29 30.34 -25.01
C LEU A 357 6.48 29.54 -26.31
N GLN A 358 6.49 30.20 -27.46
CA GLN A 358 6.76 29.54 -28.75
C GLN A 358 8.23 29.07 -28.86
N LEU A 359 9.18 29.85 -28.33
CA LEU A 359 10.59 29.44 -28.23
C LEU A 359 10.75 28.23 -27.28
N LYS A 360 10.15 28.28 -26.09
CA LYS A 360 10.17 27.16 -25.12
C LYS A 360 9.55 25.89 -25.70
N LEU A 361 8.44 26.00 -26.45
CA LEU A 361 7.84 24.87 -27.16
C LEU A 361 8.76 24.31 -28.26
N GLN A 362 9.55 25.16 -28.91
CA GLN A 362 10.55 24.72 -29.90
C GLN A 362 11.76 24.05 -29.23
N GLU A 363 12.23 24.56 -28.09
CA GLU A 363 13.30 23.93 -27.30
C GLU A 363 12.89 22.55 -26.77
N GLU A 364 11.68 22.41 -26.20
CA GLU A 364 11.19 21.09 -25.75
C GLU A 364 10.99 20.11 -26.92
N ARG A 365 10.58 20.58 -28.11
CA ARG A 365 10.56 19.76 -29.33
C ARG A 365 11.96 19.32 -29.76
N GLN A 366 12.96 20.18 -29.63
CA GLN A 366 14.36 19.82 -29.91
C GLN A 366 14.91 18.81 -28.90
N LYS A 367 14.63 18.98 -27.60
CA LYS A 367 14.99 18.02 -26.54
C LYS A 367 14.33 16.66 -26.77
N ALA A 368 13.04 16.62 -27.09
CA ALA A 368 12.33 15.39 -27.43
C ALA A 368 12.90 14.70 -28.68
N SER A 369 13.29 15.46 -29.71
CA SER A 369 13.95 14.93 -30.91
C SER A 369 15.35 14.37 -30.62
N GLN A 370 16.13 15.03 -29.76
CA GLN A 370 17.44 14.53 -29.30
C GLN A 370 17.29 13.25 -28.47
N GLN A 371 16.29 13.18 -27.57
CA GLN A 371 15.97 11.97 -26.81
C GLN A 371 15.54 10.82 -27.73
N MET A 372 14.71 11.09 -28.74
CA MET A 372 14.32 10.09 -29.75
C MET A 372 15.53 9.53 -30.52
N HIS A 373 16.48 10.38 -30.91
CA HIS A 373 17.74 9.92 -31.52
C HIS A 373 18.62 9.10 -30.57
N MET A 374 18.71 9.48 -29.28
CA MET A 374 19.45 8.67 -28.29
C MET A 374 18.81 7.31 -28.06
N LEU A 375 17.47 7.24 -27.96
CA LEU A 375 16.73 5.98 -27.84
C LEU A 375 16.94 5.10 -29.07
N SER A 376 16.83 5.64 -30.28
CA SER A 376 17.05 4.88 -31.52
C SER A 376 18.48 4.31 -31.62
N ASN A 377 19.50 5.08 -31.19
CA ASN A 377 20.87 4.58 -31.09
C ASN A 377 21.02 3.47 -30.03
N GLN A 378 20.31 3.56 -28.90
CA GLN A 378 20.30 2.52 -27.87
C GLN A 378 19.57 1.26 -28.33
N GLU A 379 18.46 1.37 -29.07
CA GLU A 379 17.76 0.24 -29.69
C GLU A 379 18.66 -0.50 -30.71
N LEU A 380 19.42 0.24 -31.51
CA LEU A 380 20.37 -0.32 -32.48
C LEU A 380 21.53 -1.05 -31.76
N GLU A 381 22.07 -0.48 -30.69
CA GLU A 381 23.10 -1.12 -29.86
C GLU A 381 22.57 -2.36 -29.12
N ILE A 382 21.33 -2.32 -28.60
CA ILE A 382 20.65 -3.50 -28.02
C ILE A 382 20.46 -4.59 -29.08
N SER A 383 20.12 -4.23 -30.31
CA SER A 383 20.03 -5.17 -31.44
C SER A 383 21.39 -5.80 -31.74
N ARG A 384 22.46 -4.99 -31.79
CA ARG A 384 23.85 -5.45 -31.99
C ARG A 384 24.30 -6.42 -30.89
N LEU A 385 24.02 -6.10 -29.63
CA LEU A 385 24.36 -6.94 -28.48
C LEU A 385 23.55 -8.25 -28.45
N ARG A 386 22.27 -8.23 -28.85
CA ARG A 386 21.45 -9.45 -29.01
C ARG A 386 21.98 -10.36 -30.12
N GLY A 387 22.44 -9.79 -31.24
CA GLY A 387 23.12 -10.55 -32.30
C GLY A 387 24.37 -11.26 -31.78
N GLN A 388 25.25 -10.52 -31.08
CA GLN A 388 26.45 -11.09 -30.48
C GLN A 388 26.15 -12.14 -29.40
N LEU A 389 25.05 -12.00 -28.64
CA LEU A 389 24.62 -13.02 -27.69
C LEU A 389 24.24 -14.32 -28.41
N GLY A 390 23.43 -14.24 -29.47
CA GLY A 390 23.05 -15.40 -30.29
C GLY A 390 24.24 -16.11 -30.95
N GLU A 391 25.25 -15.36 -31.41
CA GLU A 391 26.51 -15.94 -31.90
C GLU A 391 27.27 -16.73 -30.80
N LYS A 392 27.26 -16.23 -29.56
CA LYS A 392 27.88 -16.92 -28.42
C LYS A 392 27.08 -18.13 -27.97
N GLU A 393 25.76 -18.06 -28.00
CA GLU A 393 24.86 -19.18 -27.72
C GLU A 393 25.07 -20.32 -28.74
N GLN A 394 25.14 -20.02 -30.03
CA GLN A 394 25.42 -21.01 -31.10
C GLN A 394 26.81 -21.65 -30.97
N MET A 395 27.84 -20.90 -30.56
CA MET A 395 29.13 -21.50 -30.24
C MET A 395 29.07 -22.38 -29.00
N LEU A 396 28.31 -22.00 -27.96
CA LEU A 396 28.14 -22.79 -26.75
C LEU A 396 27.36 -24.10 -27.00
N THR A 397 26.36 -24.10 -27.89
CA THR A 397 25.70 -25.37 -28.29
C THR A 397 26.66 -26.25 -29.07
N HIS A 398 27.41 -25.70 -30.03
CA HIS A 398 28.38 -26.48 -30.79
C HIS A 398 29.50 -27.08 -29.93
N TYR A 399 30.03 -26.33 -28.94
CA TYR A 399 31.01 -26.87 -27.99
C TYR A 399 30.42 -27.95 -27.06
N LYS A 400 29.13 -27.88 -26.71
CA LYS A 400 28.45 -28.96 -25.96
C LYS A 400 28.30 -30.22 -26.83
N GLU A 401 27.75 -30.09 -28.04
CA GLU A 401 27.63 -31.20 -29.00
C GLU A 401 28.98 -31.89 -29.26
N GLN A 402 30.06 -31.10 -29.39
CA GLN A 402 31.41 -31.63 -29.56
C GLN A 402 31.93 -32.36 -28.31
N LEU A 403 31.64 -31.86 -27.11
CA LEU A 403 32.03 -32.48 -25.85
C LEU A 403 31.25 -33.78 -25.59
N ASP A 404 29.95 -33.77 -25.82
CA ASP A 404 29.06 -34.93 -25.72
C ASP A 404 29.50 -36.03 -26.70
N SER A 405 29.83 -35.65 -27.95
CA SER A 405 30.40 -36.56 -28.96
C SER A 405 31.73 -37.17 -28.51
N GLN A 406 32.61 -36.41 -27.85
CA GLN A 406 33.87 -36.95 -27.30
C GLN A 406 33.60 -37.92 -26.14
N LEU A 407 32.64 -37.59 -25.26
CA LEU A 407 32.29 -38.38 -24.09
C LEU A 407 31.62 -39.70 -24.49
N GLU A 408 30.76 -39.70 -25.52
CA GLU A 408 30.19 -40.91 -26.12
C GLU A 408 31.28 -41.81 -26.72
N ASN A 409 32.19 -41.26 -27.54
CA ASN A 409 33.30 -42.03 -28.12
C ASN A 409 34.19 -42.68 -27.05
N VAL A 410 34.59 -41.92 -26.03
CA VAL A 410 35.39 -42.43 -24.90
C VAL A 410 34.62 -43.47 -24.08
N THR A 411 33.30 -43.34 -23.94
CA THR A 411 32.46 -44.33 -23.27
C THR A 411 32.37 -45.63 -24.09
N LEU A 412 32.23 -45.54 -25.41
CA LEU A 412 32.21 -46.69 -26.31
C LEU A 412 33.55 -47.43 -26.34
N GLU A 413 34.67 -46.70 -26.27
CA GLU A 413 36.00 -47.29 -26.19
C GLU A 413 36.22 -48.05 -24.87
N HIS A 414 35.86 -47.45 -23.71
CA HIS A 414 35.90 -48.15 -22.43
C HIS A 414 34.97 -49.37 -22.38
N GLN A 415 33.81 -49.32 -23.04
CA GLN A 415 32.92 -50.49 -23.16
C GLN A 415 33.57 -51.62 -23.95
N ARG A 416 34.23 -51.32 -25.08
CA ARG A 416 35.00 -52.31 -25.86
C ARG A 416 36.16 -52.91 -25.07
N GLN A 417 36.94 -52.08 -24.39
CA GLN A 417 38.03 -52.54 -23.52
C GLN A 417 37.50 -53.49 -22.42
N ARG A 418 36.34 -53.18 -21.83
CA ARG A 418 35.69 -54.06 -20.83
C ARG A 418 35.23 -55.39 -21.44
N GLU A 419 34.65 -55.38 -22.65
CA GLU A 419 34.27 -56.62 -23.33
C GLU A 419 35.48 -57.49 -23.68
N ASP A 420 36.58 -56.90 -24.15
CA ASP A 420 37.76 -57.66 -24.54
C ASP A 420 38.52 -58.20 -23.32
N LEU A 421 38.52 -57.48 -22.19
CA LEU A 421 38.97 -58.02 -20.90
C LEU A 421 38.09 -59.17 -20.40
N LEU A 422 36.77 -59.12 -20.61
CA LEU A 422 35.87 -60.24 -20.30
C LEU A 422 36.15 -61.46 -21.18
N LYS A 423 36.37 -61.27 -22.48
CA LYS A 423 36.76 -62.35 -23.42
C LYS A 423 38.11 -62.98 -23.01
N GLN A 424 39.08 -62.18 -22.58
CA GLN A 424 40.37 -62.66 -22.06
C GLN A 424 40.20 -63.45 -20.75
N LEU A 425 39.34 -62.99 -19.85
CA LEU A 425 38.98 -63.72 -18.62
C LEU A 425 38.33 -65.07 -18.92
N ASP A 426 37.36 -65.14 -19.83
CA ASP A 426 36.72 -66.39 -20.23
C ASP A 426 37.69 -67.34 -20.96
N HIS A 427 38.66 -66.80 -21.72
CA HIS A 427 39.71 -67.60 -22.35
C HIS A 427 40.65 -68.21 -21.29
N LEU A 428 41.21 -67.39 -20.39
CA LEU A 428 42.06 -67.85 -19.28
C LEU A 428 41.34 -68.85 -18.37
N ASN A 429 40.05 -68.62 -18.06
CA ASN A 429 39.22 -69.52 -17.26
C ASN A 429 38.93 -70.85 -17.99
N SER A 430 38.99 -70.86 -19.32
CA SER A 430 38.90 -72.07 -20.15
C SER A 430 40.25 -72.82 -20.23
N GLU A 431 41.38 -72.11 -20.34
CA GLU A 431 42.71 -72.72 -20.24
C GLU A 431 42.96 -73.33 -18.85
N LEU A 432 42.56 -72.64 -17.78
CA LEU A 432 42.66 -73.10 -16.39
C LEU A 432 41.76 -74.33 -16.10
N LYS A 433 40.69 -74.54 -16.89
CA LYS A 433 39.93 -75.81 -16.91
C LYS A 433 40.67 -76.95 -17.62
N HIS A 434 41.51 -76.65 -18.62
CA HIS A 434 42.27 -77.67 -19.35
C HIS A 434 43.60 -78.05 -18.68
N THR A 435 44.26 -77.15 -17.96
CA THR A 435 45.55 -77.41 -17.27
C THR A 435 45.39 -78.13 -15.93
N LYS A 436 44.72 -79.30 -15.93
CA LYS A 436 44.55 -80.18 -14.75
C LYS A 436 45.04 -81.61 -15.00
N TYR A 437 46.31 -81.78 -15.36
CA TYR A 437 47.03 -83.06 -15.23
C TYR A 437 48.54 -82.86 -14.99
N THR A 438 49.22 -83.95 -14.57
CA THR A 438 50.68 -84.14 -14.40
C THR A 438 51.44 -83.29 -13.36
N GLN A 439 51.52 -83.86 -12.14
CA GLN A 439 52.71 -84.06 -11.27
C GLN A 439 53.62 -82.89 -10.77
N PRO A 440 54.39 -83.11 -9.68
CA PRO A 440 55.00 -82.00 -8.91
C PRO A 440 56.52 -81.86 -9.05
N HIS A 441 56.98 -80.62 -9.17
CA HIS A 441 58.36 -80.21 -8.87
C HIS A 441 58.37 -79.06 -7.84
N SER A 442 59.23 -79.16 -6.82
CA SER A 442 59.21 -78.23 -5.67
C SER A 442 59.86 -76.87 -5.93
N GLY A 443 60.50 -76.68 -7.09
CA GLY A 443 60.96 -75.37 -7.57
C GLY A 443 59.82 -74.51 -8.09
N ASP A 444 58.88 -75.11 -8.84
CA ASP A 444 57.77 -74.40 -9.49
C ASP A 444 56.86 -73.73 -8.48
N VAL A 445 56.69 -74.30 -7.28
CA VAL A 445 55.91 -73.71 -6.19
C VAL A 445 56.48 -72.34 -5.77
N GLN A 446 57.80 -72.13 -5.83
CA GLN A 446 58.39 -70.81 -5.54
C GLN A 446 58.25 -69.84 -6.72
N SER A 447 58.31 -70.33 -7.96
CA SER A 447 58.11 -69.51 -9.17
C SER A 447 56.64 -69.06 -9.31
N LEU A 448 55.69 -70.00 -9.17
CA LEU A 448 54.26 -69.70 -9.09
C LEU A 448 53.95 -68.79 -7.90
N LYS A 449 54.60 -68.97 -6.74
CA LYS A 449 54.44 -68.05 -5.62
C LYS A 449 54.97 -66.66 -5.95
N SER A 450 56.11 -66.50 -6.63
CA SER A 450 56.60 -65.17 -7.01
C SER A 450 55.72 -64.50 -8.06
N GLN A 451 55.20 -65.26 -9.05
CA GLN A 451 54.22 -64.78 -10.02
C GLN A 451 52.90 -64.37 -9.34
N VAL A 452 52.35 -65.20 -8.44
CA VAL A 452 51.13 -64.89 -7.68
C VAL A 452 51.34 -63.67 -6.77
N MET A 453 52.49 -63.54 -6.10
CA MET A 453 52.80 -62.34 -5.31
C MET A 453 52.95 -61.09 -6.19
N SER A 454 53.53 -61.21 -7.40
CA SER A 454 53.62 -60.11 -8.36
C SER A 454 52.25 -59.68 -8.90
N LEU A 455 51.37 -60.64 -9.19
CA LEU A 455 49.99 -60.39 -9.61
C LEU A 455 49.14 -59.81 -8.47
N ILE A 456 49.37 -60.26 -7.22
CA ILE A 456 48.75 -59.65 -6.03
C ILE A 456 49.24 -58.21 -5.87
N GLN A 457 50.53 -57.93 -6.03
CA GLN A 457 51.05 -56.57 -6.00
C GLN A 457 50.46 -55.72 -7.13
N GLU A 458 50.40 -56.22 -8.36
CA GLU A 458 49.81 -55.49 -9.48
C GLU A 458 48.32 -55.20 -9.24
N VAL A 459 47.55 -56.17 -8.76
CA VAL A 459 46.13 -55.96 -8.37
C VAL A 459 46.00 -54.96 -7.22
N GLN A 460 46.91 -54.96 -6.25
CA GLN A 460 46.95 -53.96 -5.17
C GLN A 460 47.31 -52.56 -5.69
N GLU A 461 48.24 -52.45 -6.64
CA GLU A 461 48.58 -51.19 -7.29
C GLU A 461 47.45 -50.66 -8.17
N GLN A 462 46.77 -51.51 -8.94
CA GLN A 462 45.59 -51.11 -9.73
C GLN A 462 44.42 -50.75 -8.81
N SER A 463 44.23 -51.47 -7.69
CA SER A 463 43.27 -51.10 -6.64
C SER A 463 43.58 -49.72 -6.04
N SER A 464 44.85 -49.42 -5.75
CA SER A 464 45.27 -48.10 -5.25
C SER A 464 45.11 -46.99 -6.29
N LYS A 465 45.43 -47.27 -7.57
CA LYS A 465 45.20 -46.34 -8.69
C LYS A 465 43.71 -46.05 -8.87
N LEU A 466 42.84 -47.07 -8.74
CA LEU A 466 41.38 -46.93 -8.82
C LEU A 466 40.79 -46.17 -7.62
N ASP A 467 41.28 -46.40 -6.41
CA ASP A 467 40.91 -45.63 -5.20
C ASP A 467 41.28 -44.14 -5.35
N MET A 468 42.49 -43.83 -5.84
CA MET A 468 42.90 -42.46 -6.15
C MET A 468 42.07 -41.82 -7.28
N ALA A 469 41.68 -42.60 -8.29
CA ALA A 469 40.80 -42.14 -9.36
C ALA A 469 39.38 -41.83 -8.82
N SER A 470 38.80 -42.72 -8.00
CA SER A 470 37.51 -42.50 -7.33
C SER A 470 37.54 -41.22 -6.51
N LYS A 471 38.52 -41.07 -5.60
CA LYS A 471 38.72 -39.86 -4.78
C LYS A 471 38.94 -38.58 -5.59
N THR A 472 39.30 -38.70 -6.88
CA THR A 472 39.43 -37.57 -7.80
C THR A 472 38.10 -37.28 -8.52
N ILE A 473 37.30 -38.30 -8.83
CA ILE A 473 35.93 -38.17 -9.31
C ILE A 473 35.06 -37.55 -8.21
N ASP A 474 35.10 -38.05 -6.98
CA ASP A 474 34.32 -37.57 -5.85
C ASP A 474 34.52 -36.05 -5.61
N LYS A 475 35.77 -35.59 -5.68
CA LYS A 475 36.13 -34.16 -5.59
C LYS A 475 35.60 -33.33 -6.77
N LYS A 476 35.58 -33.90 -7.98
CA LYS A 476 35.00 -33.25 -9.16
C LYS A 476 33.47 -33.18 -9.07
N SER A 477 32.81 -34.25 -8.64
CA SER A 477 31.36 -34.31 -8.43
C SER A 477 30.92 -33.30 -7.37
N ALA A 478 31.61 -33.24 -6.23
CA ALA A 478 31.35 -32.21 -5.21
C ALA A 478 31.50 -30.79 -5.79
N ARG A 479 32.55 -30.54 -6.57
CA ARG A 479 32.76 -29.23 -7.21
C ARG A 479 31.74 -28.90 -8.30
N ILE A 480 31.19 -29.91 -8.98
CA ILE A 480 30.08 -29.74 -9.93
C ILE A 480 28.82 -29.31 -9.16
N MET A 481 28.45 -30.01 -8.07
CA MET A 481 27.30 -29.66 -7.24
C MET A 481 27.41 -28.25 -6.64
N GLU A 482 28.59 -27.82 -6.19
CA GLU A 482 28.85 -26.44 -5.76
C GLU A 482 28.58 -25.41 -6.87
N LEU A 483 29.02 -25.71 -8.11
CA LEU A 483 28.84 -24.82 -9.25
C LEU A 483 27.38 -24.80 -9.74
N GLU A 484 26.68 -25.93 -9.67
CA GLU A 484 25.26 -26.05 -10.00
C GLU A 484 24.39 -25.23 -9.03
N GLU A 485 24.61 -25.32 -7.70
CA GLU A 485 23.88 -24.47 -6.75
C GLU A 485 24.27 -23.00 -6.89
N HIS A 486 25.53 -22.67 -7.20
CA HIS A 486 25.93 -21.30 -7.52
C HIS A 486 25.24 -20.74 -8.78
N ILE A 487 25.00 -21.56 -9.80
CA ILE A 487 24.20 -21.20 -10.98
C ILE A 487 22.74 -21.01 -10.56
N ARG A 488 22.15 -21.98 -9.86
CA ARG A 488 20.75 -21.96 -9.40
C ARG A 488 20.41 -20.72 -8.55
N VAL A 489 21.29 -20.36 -7.62
CA VAL A 489 21.15 -19.15 -6.79
C VAL A 489 21.28 -17.87 -7.63
N ARG A 490 22.18 -17.84 -8.62
CA ARG A 490 22.32 -16.69 -9.53
C ARG A 490 21.10 -16.54 -10.45
N GLU A 491 20.53 -17.63 -10.94
CA GLU A 491 19.30 -17.64 -11.73
C GLU A 491 18.11 -17.14 -10.90
N GLN A 492 17.99 -17.59 -9.64
CA GLN A 492 16.99 -17.08 -8.71
C GLN A 492 17.14 -15.57 -8.46
N GLN A 493 18.38 -15.08 -8.25
CA GLN A 493 18.66 -13.65 -8.10
C GLN A 493 18.30 -12.84 -9.36
N TYR A 494 18.59 -13.37 -10.55
CA TYR A 494 18.22 -12.73 -11.82
C TYR A 494 16.69 -12.65 -12.00
N MET A 495 15.97 -13.75 -11.71
CA MET A 495 14.51 -13.79 -11.72
C MET A 495 13.89 -12.79 -10.74
N GLN A 496 14.45 -12.66 -9.53
CA GLN A 496 14.00 -11.68 -8.54
C GLN A 496 14.22 -10.24 -9.03
N ALA A 497 15.43 -9.91 -9.52
CA ALA A 497 15.73 -8.59 -10.05
C ALA A 497 14.86 -8.22 -11.27
N GLN A 498 14.54 -9.20 -12.14
CA GLN A 498 13.62 -8.98 -13.25
C GLN A 498 12.19 -8.70 -12.75
N GLN A 499 11.68 -9.47 -11.78
CA GLN A 499 10.36 -9.22 -11.19
C GLN A 499 10.29 -7.85 -10.49
N GLU A 500 11.33 -7.44 -9.77
CA GLU A 500 11.43 -6.10 -9.18
C GLU A 500 11.41 -5.00 -10.25
N PHE A 501 12.14 -5.17 -11.35
CA PHE A 501 12.12 -4.23 -12.47
C PHE A 501 10.74 -4.17 -13.15
N GLU A 502 10.09 -5.31 -13.40
CA GLU A 502 8.73 -5.36 -13.96
C GLU A 502 7.70 -4.71 -13.03
N ASN A 503 7.83 -4.92 -11.71
CA ASN A 503 7.00 -4.27 -10.70
C ASN A 503 7.23 -2.74 -10.69
N TYR A 504 8.49 -2.30 -10.78
CA TYR A 504 8.84 -0.88 -10.86
C TYR A 504 8.28 -0.21 -12.13
N VAL A 505 8.42 -0.87 -13.29
CA VAL A 505 7.82 -0.40 -14.56
C VAL A 505 6.30 -0.38 -14.49
N ARG A 506 5.66 -1.34 -13.82
CA ARG A 506 4.20 -1.35 -13.61
C ARG A 506 3.74 -0.19 -12.73
N ASN A 507 4.48 0.11 -11.67
CA ASN A 507 4.22 1.24 -10.77
C ASN A 507 4.42 2.60 -11.49
N LEU A 508 5.48 2.75 -12.30
CA LEU A 508 5.67 3.95 -13.12
C LEU A 508 4.52 4.15 -14.13
N LYS A 509 4.06 3.08 -14.79
CA LYS A 509 2.89 3.15 -15.69
C LYS A 509 1.60 3.54 -14.97
N ALA A 510 1.38 3.03 -13.75
CA ALA A 510 0.23 3.42 -12.92
C ALA A 510 0.30 4.90 -12.51
N ASN A 511 1.48 5.38 -12.07
CA ASN A 511 1.68 6.78 -11.71
C ASN A 511 1.49 7.74 -12.90
N LEU A 512 1.95 7.34 -14.10
CA LEU A 512 1.70 8.10 -15.33
C LEU A 512 0.21 8.17 -15.65
N ALA A 513 -0.53 7.05 -15.59
CA ALA A 513 -1.97 7.03 -15.84
C ALA A 513 -2.75 7.92 -14.84
N ILE A 514 -2.36 7.93 -13.57
CA ILE A 514 -2.95 8.83 -12.54
C ILE A 514 -2.65 10.30 -12.86
N SER A 515 -1.43 10.61 -13.32
CA SER A 515 -1.07 11.97 -13.73
C SER A 515 -1.81 12.42 -14.99
N GLU A 516 -2.03 11.52 -15.96
CA GLU A 516 -2.80 11.78 -17.17
C GLU A 516 -4.29 12.02 -16.86
N ASP A 517 -4.89 11.22 -15.99
CA ASP A 517 -6.27 11.42 -15.52
C ASP A 517 -6.42 12.76 -14.79
N THR A 518 -5.47 13.09 -13.89
CA THR A 518 -5.44 14.39 -13.19
C THR A 518 -5.39 15.56 -14.17
N ILE A 519 -4.49 15.51 -15.17
CA ILE A 519 -4.37 16.55 -16.21
C ILE A 519 -5.64 16.62 -17.07
N ASN A 520 -6.29 15.49 -17.35
CA ASN A 520 -7.56 15.48 -18.10
C ASN A 520 -8.72 16.07 -17.29
N LYS A 521 -8.75 15.83 -15.98
CA LYS A 521 -9.70 16.46 -15.05
C LYS A 521 -9.50 17.97 -14.97
N GLU A 522 -8.27 18.46 -14.79
CA GLU A 522 -7.94 19.89 -14.83
C GLU A 522 -8.36 20.54 -16.16
N ARG A 523 -8.14 19.86 -17.29
CA ARG A 523 -8.59 20.32 -18.61
C ARG A 523 -10.12 20.41 -18.71
N MET A 524 -10.85 19.47 -18.11
CA MET A 524 -12.32 19.54 -18.04
C MET A 524 -12.80 20.70 -17.16
N GLU A 525 -12.21 20.88 -15.98
CA GLU A 525 -12.55 21.96 -15.05
C GLU A 525 -12.21 23.35 -15.62
N HIS A 526 -11.10 23.46 -16.36
CA HIS A 526 -10.79 24.67 -17.14
C HIS A 526 -11.78 24.87 -18.31
N ALA A 527 -12.24 23.80 -18.98
CA ALA A 527 -13.21 23.89 -20.06
C ALA A 527 -14.61 24.32 -19.58
N THR A 528 -15.08 23.79 -18.44
CA THR A 528 -16.34 24.25 -17.81
C THR A 528 -16.20 25.66 -17.27
N SER A 529 -15.08 26.02 -16.62
CA SER A 529 -14.83 27.40 -16.17
C SER A 529 -14.84 28.40 -17.33
N LYS A 530 -14.23 28.04 -18.47
CA LYS A 530 -14.27 28.82 -19.71
C LYS A 530 -15.67 28.93 -20.29
N LYS A 531 -16.48 27.87 -20.23
CA LYS A 531 -17.89 27.89 -20.64
C LYS A 531 -18.69 28.86 -19.76
N ASN A 532 -18.57 28.75 -18.44
CA ASN A 532 -19.26 29.61 -17.48
C ASN A 532 -18.87 31.09 -17.67
N LEU A 533 -17.59 31.38 -17.97
CA LEU A 533 -17.11 32.72 -18.32
C LEU A 533 -17.71 33.25 -19.63
N MET A 534 -17.95 32.38 -20.62
CA MET A 534 -18.65 32.75 -21.86
C MET A 534 -20.14 33.01 -21.63
N GLU A 535 -20.81 32.20 -20.80
CA GLU A 535 -22.21 32.40 -20.41
C GLU A 535 -22.39 33.69 -19.60
N PHE A 536 -21.51 33.96 -18.61
CA PHE A 536 -21.50 35.22 -17.85
C PHE A 536 -21.21 36.44 -18.74
N ARG A 537 -20.32 36.31 -19.73
CA ARG A 537 -20.08 37.38 -20.70
C ARG A 537 -21.28 37.61 -21.63
N ALA A 538 -22.03 36.56 -21.97
CA ALA A 538 -23.25 36.68 -22.76
C ALA A 538 -24.35 37.38 -21.94
N SER A 539 -24.58 37.00 -20.68
CA SER A 539 -25.57 37.66 -19.83
C SER A 539 -25.17 39.10 -19.49
N PHE A 540 -23.89 39.41 -19.29
CA PHE A 540 -23.41 40.78 -19.15
C PHE A 540 -23.67 41.62 -20.41
N ASN A 541 -23.36 41.09 -21.60
CA ASN A 541 -23.66 41.77 -22.86
C ASN A 541 -25.16 41.98 -23.08
N GLN A 542 -26.00 41.01 -22.69
CA GLN A 542 -27.45 41.13 -22.75
C GLN A 542 -27.94 42.23 -21.82
N LEU A 543 -27.52 42.21 -20.55
CA LEU A 543 -27.88 43.24 -19.57
C LEU A 543 -27.46 44.66 -20.01
N VAL A 544 -26.31 44.81 -20.68
CA VAL A 544 -25.88 46.08 -21.29
C VAL A 544 -26.76 46.50 -22.47
N SER A 545 -27.31 45.55 -23.24
CA SER A 545 -28.33 45.81 -24.26
C SER A 545 -29.65 46.24 -23.64
N ASP A 546 -30.13 45.51 -22.63
CA ASP A 546 -31.39 45.76 -21.92
C ASP A 546 -31.37 47.13 -21.23
N TYR A 547 -30.25 47.49 -20.58
CA TYR A 547 -30.05 48.83 -20.01
C TYR A 547 -30.05 49.94 -21.07
N LYS A 548 -29.57 49.66 -22.28
CA LYS A 548 -29.58 50.65 -23.36
C LYS A 548 -31.00 50.81 -23.92
N GLU A 549 -31.72 49.72 -24.16
CA GLU A 549 -33.13 49.76 -24.59
C GLU A 549 -34.01 50.47 -23.55
N LEU A 550 -33.73 50.30 -22.25
CA LEU A 550 -34.38 51.04 -21.17
C LEU A 550 -34.03 52.54 -21.16
N LEU A 551 -32.81 52.93 -21.53
CA LEU A 551 -32.43 54.34 -21.71
C LEU A 551 -33.10 54.96 -22.94
N ASP A 552 -33.04 54.28 -24.08
CA ASP A 552 -33.63 54.72 -25.35
C ASP A 552 -35.17 54.90 -25.18
N THR A 553 -35.86 53.94 -24.54
CA THR A 553 -37.30 54.05 -24.23
C THR A 553 -37.64 55.08 -23.14
N PHE A 554 -36.74 55.35 -22.18
CA PHE A 554 -36.92 56.43 -21.21
C PHE A 554 -36.82 57.82 -21.85
N ASP A 555 -35.86 58.03 -22.75
CA ASP A 555 -35.75 59.30 -23.49
C ASP A 555 -36.89 59.46 -24.52
N GLU A 556 -37.39 58.39 -25.14
CA GLU A 556 -38.65 58.43 -25.90
C GLU A 556 -39.85 58.80 -25.02
N TYR A 557 -40.00 58.19 -23.84
CA TYR A 557 -41.09 58.52 -22.91
C TYR A 557 -41.02 59.99 -22.48
N LYS A 558 -39.82 60.48 -22.15
CA LYS A 558 -39.54 61.87 -21.77
C LYS A 558 -39.85 62.85 -22.90
N ALA A 559 -39.47 62.53 -24.15
CA ALA A 559 -39.85 63.31 -25.33
C ALA A 559 -41.37 63.31 -25.56
N ASN A 560 -42.03 62.16 -25.40
CA ASN A 560 -43.48 62.05 -25.52
C ASN A 560 -44.24 62.82 -24.43
N VAL A 561 -43.72 62.85 -23.19
CA VAL A 561 -44.25 63.68 -22.10
C VAL A 561 -44.04 65.17 -22.36
N GLN A 562 -42.91 65.59 -22.95
CA GLN A 562 -42.69 66.98 -23.36
C GLN A 562 -43.56 67.41 -24.56
N ASN A 563 -44.00 66.46 -25.40
CA ASN A 563 -44.85 66.72 -26.57
C ASN A 563 -46.37 66.64 -26.28
N GLN A 564 -46.81 66.27 -25.07
CA GLN A 564 -48.23 66.27 -24.72
C GLN A 564 -48.73 67.67 -24.30
N PRO A 565 -49.86 68.16 -24.85
CA PRO A 565 -50.47 69.40 -24.38
C PRO A 565 -50.99 69.25 -22.94
N ALA A 566 -50.68 70.22 -22.09
CA ALA A 566 -50.76 70.13 -20.63
C ALA A 566 -52.19 70.18 -20.03
N GLY A 567 -53.08 69.27 -20.44
CA GLY A 567 -54.48 69.25 -20.00
C GLY A 567 -55.20 67.89 -19.97
N ALA A 568 -54.52 66.77 -20.20
CA ALA A 568 -55.16 65.47 -20.48
C ALA A 568 -54.87 64.32 -19.49
N SER A 569 -54.18 64.56 -18.36
CA SER A 569 -53.85 63.51 -17.38
C SER A 569 -55.07 63.12 -16.51
N GLY A 570 -55.89 62.19 -17.02
CA GLY A 570 -57.06 61.65 -16.32
C GLY A 570 -56.74 60.81 -15.07
N PRO A 571 -57.74 60.51 -14.21
CA PRO A 571 -57.55 59.85 -12.92
C PRO A 571 -56.92 58.44 -13.01
N GLN A 572 -57.06 57.77 -14.15
CA GLN A 572 -56.52 56.44 -14.42
C GLN A 572 -54.97 56.41 -14.37
N SER A 573 -54.31 57.48 -14.82
CA SER A 573 -52.84 57.61 -14.72
C SER A 573 -52.38 57.77 -13.26
N ARG A 574 -53.23 58.33 -12.40
CA ARG A 574 -52.98 58.44 -10.94
C ARG A 574 -53.06 57.07 -10.27
N GLN A 575 -54.08 56.27 -10.61
CA GLN A 575 -54.23 54.90 -10.12
C GLN A 575 -53.08 53.99 -10.56
N GLN A 576 -52.60 54.12 -11.80
CA GLN A 576 -51.42 53.39 -12.28
C GLN A 576 -50.15 53.77 -11.49
N LEU A 577 -49.96 55.05 -11.17
CA LEU A 577 -48.84 55.52 -10.34
C LEU A 577 -48.93 55.02 -8.89
N GLU A 578 -50.13 54.98 -8.31
CA GLU A 578 -50.38 54.41 -6.97
C GLU A 578 -50.12 52.89 -6.94
N GLU A 579 -50.52 52.15 -7.99
CA GLU A 579 -50.23 50.72 -8.13
C GLU A 579 -48.73 50.44 -8.31
N ILE A 580 -48.02 51.25 -9.12
CA ILE A 580 -46.56 51.18 -9.26
C ILE A 580 -45.86 51.46 -7.92
N ASN A 581 -46.27 52.50 -7.20
CA ASN A 581 -45.70 52.82 -5.88
C ASN A 581 -45.94 51.69 -4.86
N ARG A 582 -47.12 51.04 -4.90
CA ARG A 582 -47.46 49.87 -4.08
C ARG A 582 -46.54 48.68 -4.38
N LEU A 583 -46.35 48.34 -5.66
CA LEU A 583 -45.48 47.24 -6.09
C LEU A 583 -44.00 47.53 -5.82
N THR A 584 -43.57 48.78 -5.96
CA THR A 584 -42.19 49.21 -5.62
C THR A 584 -41.94 49.06 -4.12
N ALA A 585 -42.85 49.53 -3.27
CA ALA A 585 -42.75 49.37 -1.82
C ALA A 585 -42.78 47.88 -1.40
N GLN A 586 -43.60 47.06 -2.06
CA GLN A 586 -43.64 45.61 -1.83
C GLN A 586 -42.34 44.91 -2.25
N THR A 587 -41.69 45.38 -3.32
CA THR A 587 -40.41 44.85 -3.82
C THR A 587 -39.27 45.18 -2.85
N ILE A 588 -39.16 46.45 -2.44
CA ILE A 588 -38.16 46.89 -1.44
C ILE A 588 -38.32 46.12 -0.13
N ALA A 589 -39.55 45.98 0.38
CA ALA A 589 -39.82 45.19 1.59
C ALA A 589 -39.48 43.69 1.44
N ALA A 590 -39.54 43.14 0.22
CA ALA A 590 -39.11 41.77 -0.06
C ALA A 590 -37.57 41.66 -0.14
N GLU A 591 -36.88 42.65 -0.70
CA GLU A 591 -35.42 42.73 -0.76
C GLU A 591 -34.81 42.91 0.64
N GLU A 592 -35.39 43.77 1.48
CA GLU A 592 -35.06 43.89 2.91
C GLU A 592 -35.29 42.57 3.67
N ALA A 593 -36.39 41.86 3.39
CA ALA A 593 -36.67 40.56 4.01
C ALA A 593 -35.75 39.42 3.51
N ILE A 594 -35.23 39.51 2.28
CA ILE A 594 -34.24 38.57 1.72
C ILE A 594 -32.87 38.86 2.34
N THR A 595 -32.38 40.10 2.29
CA THR A 595 -31.07 40.48 2.86
C THR A 595 -30.97 40.20 4.35
N TYR A 596 -32.04 40.41 5.12
CA TYR A 596 -32.11 40.00 6.53
C TYR A 596 -31.94 38.48 6.73
N ARG A 597 -32.54 37.66 5.86
CA ARG A 597 -32.37 36.20 5.89
C ARG A 597 -30.98 35.76 5.42
N GLU A 598 -30.39 36.45 4.45
CA GLU A 598 -29.03 36.18 3.98
C GLU A 598 -28.00 36.46 5.07
N GLU A 599 -28.19 37.52 5.87
CA GLU A 599 -27.33 37.81 7.03
C GLU A 599 -27.50 36.75 8.13
N GLN A 600 -28.72 36.32 8.45
CA GLN A 600 -28.93 35.17 9.37
C GLN A 600 -28.26 33.88 8.84
N ILE A 601 -28.35 33.61 7.53
CA ILE A 601 -27.68 32.46 6.90
C ILE A 601 -26.15 32.61 6.99
N LYS A 602 -25.62 33.83 6.95
CA LYS A 602 -24.19 34.15 7.10
C LYS A 602 -23.72 33.99 8.54
N GLU A 603 -24.47 34.44 9.54
CA GLU A 603 -24.21 34.17 10.96
C GLU A 603 -24.23 32.65 11.25
N LEU A 604 -25.28 31.94 10.82
CA LEU A 604 -25.39 30.49 11.01
C LEU A 604 -24.26 29.72 10.31
N LYS A 605 -23.82 30.15 9.12
CA LYS A 605 -22.63 29.57 8.45
C LYS A 605 -21.34 29.85 9.22
N ALA A 606 -21.18 31.05 9.80
CA ALA A 606 -20.02 31.39 10.61
C ALA A 606 -19.95 30.55 11.89
N GLU A 607 -21.06 30.36 12.60
CA GLU A 607 -21.09 29.53 13.81
C GLU A 607 -20.96 28.03 13.49
N ILE A 608 -21.52 27.54 12.38
CA ILE A 608 -21.26 26.17 11.89
C ILE A 608 -19.77 25.98 11.53
N GLY A 609 -19.10 27.02 11.02
CA GLY A 609 -17.64 27.05 10.83
C GLY A 609 -16.90 26.95 12.16
N ARG A 610 -17.19 27.87 13.09
CA ARG A 610 -16.56 27.94 14.42
C ARG A 610 -16.72 26.63 15.22
N LEU A 611 -17.91 26.05 15.22
CA LEU A 611 -18.19 24.75 15.85
C LEU A 611 -17.49 23.58 15.15
N ARG A 612 -17.31 23.64 13.82
CA ARG A 612 -16.51 22.64 13.09
C ARG A 612 -15.04 22.74 13.49
N ASP A 613 -14.49 23.95 13.50
CA ASP A 613 -13.09 24.17 13.90
C ASP A 613 -12.86 23.73 15.35
N GLU A 614 -13.81 23.98 16.25
CA GLU A 614 -13.77 23.52 17.64
C GLU A 614 -13.78 21.96 17.71
N VAL A 615 -14.63 21.30 16.93
CA VAL A 615 -14.70 19.83 16.84
C VAL A 615 -13.45 19.21 16.21
N ASP A 616 -12.96 19.76 15.10
CA ASP A 616 -11.82 19.26 14.35
C ASP A 616 -10.49 19.49 15.09
N ASN A 617 -10.42 20.46 16.02
CA ASN A 617 -9.28 20.61 16.94
C ASN A 617 -9.40 19.74 18.21
N THR A 618 -10.58 19.65 18.83
CA THR A 618 -10.73 18.97 20.14
C THR A 618 -10.78 17.44 20.03
N ILE A 619 -11.52 16.88 19.06
CA ILE A 619 -11.69 15.42 18.96
C ILE A 619 -10.37 14.68 18.69
N PRO A 620 -9.45 15.13 17.82
CA PRO A 620 -8.17 14.46 17.64
C PRO A 620 -7.30 14.46 18.90
N VAL A 621 -7.29 15.55 19.67
CA VAL A 621 -6.54 15.65 20.93
C VAL A 621 -7.10 14.68 21.98
N LEU A 622 -8.42 14.63 22.15
CA LEU A 622 -9.07 13.71 23.08
C LEU A 622 -8.91 12.23 22.68
N ARG A 623 -8.88 11.93 21.37
CA ARG A 623 -8.54 10.59 20.87
C ARG A 623 -7.09 10.22 21.19
N ALA A 624 -6.14 11.09 20.83
CA ALA A 624 -4.72 10.87 21.12
C ALA A 624 -4.45 10.67 22.61
N GLN A 625 -5.14 11.43 23.49
CA GLN A 625 -5.07 11.25 24.93
C GLN A 625 -5.59 9.87 25.38
N ALA A 626 -6.72 9.42 24.84
CA ALA A 626 -7.27 8.09 25.13
C ALA A 626 -6.38 6.95 24.59
N ASP A 627 -5.78 7.12 23.42
CA ASP A 627 -4.86 6.14 22.81
C ASP A 627 -3.53 6.06 23.57
N VAL A 628 -3.03 7.18 24.12
CA VAL A 628 -1.85 7.22 25.02
C VAL A 628 -2.18 6.52 26.34
N TRP A 629 -3.27 6.90 27.03
CA TRP A 629 -3.66 6.23 28.29
C TRP A 629 -3.90 4.73 28.14
N LYS A 630 -4.39 4.29 26.97
CA LYS A 630 -4.49 2.86 26.66
C LYS A 630 -3.11 2.21 26.52
N GLN A 631 -2.17 2.85 25.82
CA GLN A 631 -0.79 2.34 25.70
C GLN A 631 -0.09 2.29 27.07
N ASP A 632 -0.26 3.31 27.91
CA ASP A 632 0.27 3.35 29.28
C ASP A 632 -0.31 2.20 30.12
N PHE A 633 -1.62 1.94 30.01
CA PHE A 633 -2.29 0.84 30.71
C PHE A 633 -1.86 -0.54 30.21
N ASP A 634 -1.75 -0.73 28.89
CA ASP A 634 -1.27 -1.99 28.30
C ASP A 634 0.21 -2.24 28.65
N ALA A 635 1.03 -1.19 28.78
CA ALA A 635 2.43 -1.26 29.22
C ALA A 635 2.60 -1.57 30.71
N GLU A 636 1.88 -0.87 31.60
CA GLU A 636 1.83 -1.19 33.04
C GLU A 636 1.33 -2.62 33.25
N ARG A 637 0.30 -3.04 32.50
CA ARG A 637 -0.18 -4.43 32.54
C ARG A 637 0.91 -5.43 32.13
N PHE A 638 1.63 -5.19 31.03
CA PHE A 638 2.69 -6.09 30.57
C PHE A 638 3.85 -6.15 31.58
N ALA A 639 4.27 -5.02 32.15
CA ALA A 639 5.27 -4.97 33.21
C ALA A 639 4.82 -5.77 34.45
N ARG A 640 3.55 -5.64 34.83
CA ARG A 640 2.94 -6.36 35.95
C ARG A 640 2.79 -7.87 35.71
N GLU A 641 2.44 -8.28 34.49
CA GLU A 641 2.38 -9.70 34.10
C GLU A 641 3.77 -10.34 34.15
N ARG A 642 4.81 -9.65 33.66
CA ARG A 642 6.21 -10.09 33.83
C ARG A 642 6.66 -10.15 35.29
N GLN A 643 6.30 -9.17 36.12
CA GLN A 643 6.63 -9.20 37.54
C GLN A 643 5.94 -10.36 38.29
N VAL A 644 4.75 -10.77 37.84
CA VAL A 644 4.07 -11.98 38.36
C VAL A 644 4.81 -13.25 37.92
N GLU A 645 5.21 -13.35 36.67
CA GLU A 645 6.01 -14.47 36.14
C GLU A 645 7.36 -14.62 36.89
N GLU A 646 8.12 -13.52 37.03
CA GLU A 646 9.38 -13.48 37.78
C GLU A 646 9.19 -13.88 39.25
N LYS A 647 8.08 -13.44 39.87
CA LYS A 647 7.71 -13.83 41.24
C LYS A 647 7.34 -15.32 41.35
N GLU A 648 6.62 -15.89 40.38
CA GLU A 648 6.28 -17.32 40.39
C GLU A 648 7.53 -18.19 40.18
N ASN A 649 8.44 -17.77 39.31
CA ASN A 649 9.75 -18.41 39.13
C ASN A 649 10.57 -18.40 40.44
N LEU A 650 10.74 -17.25 41.08
CA LEU A 650 11.44 -17.14 42.38
C LEU A 650 10.78 -17.97 43.49
N ILE A 651 9.44 -18.04 43.52
CA ILE A 651 8.70 -18.93 44.45
C ILE A 651 9.01 -20.40 44.15
N GLN A 652 9.17 -20.80 42.90
CA GLN A 652 9.51 -22.18 42.55
C GLN A 652 10.98 -22.51 42.84
N GLU A 653 11.91 -21.58 42.62
CA GLU A 653 13.31 -21.73 43.04
C GLU A 653 13.43 -21.86 44.57
N MET A 654 12.71 -21.04 45.33
CA MET A 654 12.66 -21.16 46.80
C MET A 654 12.18 -22.53 47.25
N LYS A 655 11.07 -23.05 46.72
CA LYS A 655 10.60 -24.42 47.01
C LYS A 655 11.64 -25.49 46.65
N ASN A 656 12.34 -25.31 45.53
CA ASN A 656 13.39 -26.24 45.11
C ASN A 656 14.60 -26.21 46.07
N LEU A 657 14.92 -25.05 46.66
CA LEU A 657 15.96 -24.90 47.68
C LEU A 657 15.52 -25.44 49.05
N GLU A 658 14.28 -25.18 49.46
CA GLU A 658 13.67 -25.77 50.66
C GLU A 658 13.69 -27.31 50.60
N LEU A 659 13.30 -27.89 49.46
CA LEU A 659 13.33 -29.34 49.24
C LEU A 659 14.75 -29.91 49.31
N LYS A 660 15.75 -29.24 48.72
CA LYS A 660 17.17 -29.63 48.82
C LYS A 660 17.69 -29.55 50.25
N ASN A 661 17.34 -28.50 50.99
CA ASN A 661 17.70 -28.37 52.40
C ASN A 661 17.06 -29.48 53.25
N GLN A 662 15.79 -29.83 53.01
CA GLN A 662 15.15 -30.96 53.68
C GLN A 662 15.84 -32.29 53.34
N GLN A 663 16.20 -32.52 52.07
CA GLN A 663 16.96 -33.70 51.66
C GLN A 663 18.32 -33.79 52.36
N LEU A 664 19.05 -32.68 52.48
CA LEU A 664 20.33 -32.63 53.19
C LEU A 664 20.18 -32.85 54.70
N LEU A 665 19.10 -32.34 55.32
CA LEU A 665 18.76 -32.61 56.72
C LEU A 665 18.42 -34.10 56.93
N ASP A 666 17.60 -34.68 56.06
CA ASP A 666 17.25 -36.10 56.08
C ASP A 666 18.50 -36.98 55.86
N GLU A 667 19.42 -36.58 54.99
CA GLU A 667 20.71 -37.26 54.81
C GLU A 667 21.58 -37.17 56.06
N LEU A 668 21.74 -35.99 56.66
CA LEU A 668 22.51 -35.79 57.90
C LEU A 668 21.91 -36.59 59.07
N GLU A 669 20.58 -36.63 59.19
CA GLU A 669 19.87 -37.52 60.11
C GLU A 669 20.17 -38.99 59.82
N ASN A 670 20.13 -39.41 58.55
CA ASN A 670 20.45 -40.78 58.17
C ASN A 670 21.93 -41.14 58.43
N TYR A 671 22.88 -40.23 58.22
CA TYR A 671 24.30 -40.42 58.57
C TYR A 671 24.47 -40.50 60.09
N SER A 672 23.82 -39.63 60.85
CA SER A 672 23.82 -39.65 62.31
C SER A 672 23.24 -40.97 62.86
N ARG A 673 22.07 -41.40 62.37
CA ARG A 673 21.43 -42.68 62.71
C ARG A 673 22.29 -43.88 62.32
N LYS A 674 22.93 -43.89 61.13
CA LYS A 674 23.87 -44.95 60.69
C LYS A 674 25.11 -45.00 61.57
N SER A 675 25.69 -43.85 61.92
CA SER A 675 26.84 -43.73 62.81
C SER A 675 26.52 -44.23 64.22
N LEU A 676 25.37 -43.82 64.77
CA LEU A 676 24.87 -44.31 66.06
C LEU A 676 24.63 -45.83 66.04
N ALA A 677 24.01 -46.37 64.99
CA ALA A 677 23.77 -47.80 64.85
C ALA A 677 25.08 -48.60 64.66
N GLU A 678 26.10 -48.02 64.03
CA GLU A 678 27.43 -48.62 63.90
C GLU A 678 28.21 -48.59 65.22
N MET A 679 28.17 -47.47 65.94
CA MET A 679 28.69 -47.37 67.31
C MET A 679 27.99 -48.39 68.23
N GLN A 680 26.66 -48.47 68.18
CA GLN A 680 25.89 -49.47 68.91
C GLN A 680 26.30 -50.89 68.53
N ARG A 681 26.51 -51.23 67.25
CA ARG A 681 27.00 -52.57 66.84
C ARG A 681 28.41 -52.86 67.33
N ARG A 682 29.31 -51.88 67.38
CA ARG A 682 30.69 -52.05 67.92
C ARG A 682 30.73 -52.17 69.44
N HIS A 683 29.78 -51.57 70.15
CA HIS A 683 29.65 -51.66 71.60
C HIS A 683 28.61 -52.68 72.09
N ALA A 684 27.91 -53.37 71.17
CA ALA A 684 26.96 -54.44 71.47
C ALA A 684 27.67 -55.73 71.89
N SER A 685 28.23 -55.74 73.10
CA SER A 685 28.61 -56.99 73.75
C SER A 685 27.36 -57.88 73.94
N PRO A 686 27.39 -59.17 73.54
CA PRO A 686 26.26 -60.08 73.74
C PRO A 686 25.79 -60.18 75.20
N SER A 687 26.68 -59.88 76.16
CA SER A 687 26.40 -59.92 77.60
C SER A 687 25.61 -58.73 78.15
N HIS A 688 25.38 -57.65 77.39
CA HIS A 688 24.70 -56.45 77.92
C HIS A 688 23.27 -56.25 77.42
N GLN A 689 22.92 -56.80 76.24
CA GLN A 689 21.56 -56.70 75.70
C GLN A 689 20.52 -57.46 76.54
N GLN A 690 20.95 -58.51 77.25
CA GLN A 690 20.10 -59.28 78.17
C GLN A 690 19.84 -58.55 79.50
N GLN A 691 20.71 -57.61 79.89
CA GLN A 691 20.65 -56.90 81.17
C GLN A 691 19.84 -55.59 81.10
N LEU A 692 19.71 -54.99 79.92
CA LEU A 692 18.78 -53.87 79.70
C LEU A 692 17.31 -54.32 79.61
N GLN A 693 17.03 -55.59 79.34
CA GLN A 693 15.67 -56.14 79.39
C GLN A 693 15.16 -56.44 80.82
N SER A 694 16.05 -56.53 81.83
CA SER A 694 15.66 -56.87 83.21
C SER A 694 15.29 -55.68 84.10
N HIS A 695 15.54 -54.44 83.69
CA HIS A 695 15.42 -53.26 84.58
C HIS A 695 14.21 -52.33 84.34
N LEU A 696 13.25 -52.69 83.48
CA LEU A 696 12.04 -51.87 83.23
C LEU A 696 10.71 -52.66 83.24
N LYS A 697 10.55 -53.66 84.13
CA LYS A 697 9.26 -54.40 84.31
C LYS A 697 8.88 -54.81 85.75
N VAL A 698 8.91 -53.87 86.71
CA VAL A 698 8.02 -53.80 87.90
C VAL A 698 7.93 -52.31 88.28
N GLY A 699 6.82 -51.69 88.70
CA GLY A 699 5.40 -52.05 88.78
C GLY A 699 4.68 -50.86 89.46
N ASN A 700 3.76 -50.14 88.81
CA ASN A 700 2.36 -50.48 88.51
C ASN A 700 1.39 -50.31 89.71
N GLN A 701 0.70 -49.15 89.73
CA GLN A 701 -0.60 -48.77 90.35
C GLN A 701 -0.60 -47.23 90.43
N THR A 702 -1.59 -46.48 89.94
CA THR A 702 -3.02 -46.76 89.73
C THR A 702 -3.45 -46.91 88.24
N GLY A 703 -4.73 -47.25 88.02
CA GLY A 703 -5.42 -47.26 86.71
C GLY A 703 -6.91 -46.90 86.91
N PRO A 704 -7.87 -47.25 86.00
CA PRO A 704 -7.73 -48.04 84.77
C PRO A 704 -8.54 -47.52 83.53
N HIS A 705 -8.47 -48.28 82.42
CA HIS A 705 -9.43 -48.38 81.28
C HIS A 705 -9.76 -47.20 80.31
N ARG A 706 -9.19 -47.32 79.09
CA ARG A 706 -9.86 -47.52 77.76
C ARG A 706 -10.90 -46.51 77.19
N SER A 707 -10.73 -46.25 75.88
CA SER A 707 -11.61 -45.52 74.92
C SER A 707 -11.44 -43.99 74.93
N GLN A 708 -11.71 -43.25 73.84
CA GLN A 708 -12.41 -43.56 72.58
C GLN A 708 -11.85 -42.73 71.39
N SER A 709 -12.15 -43.08 70.13
CA SER A 709 -11.82 -42.30 68.91
C SER A 709 -12.97 -41.31 68.56
N PRO A 710 -12.77 -40.31 67.66
CA PRO A 710 -12.81 -40.54 66.20
C PRO A 710 -11.82 -39.65 65.38
N GLN A 711 -11.88 -39.54 64.04
CA GLN A 711 -11.78 -40.56 62.96
C GLN A 711 -12.11 -39.91 61.58
N ASN A 712 -11.18 -39.98 60.60
CA ASN A 712 -11.40 -39.83 59.13
C ASN A 712 -11.99 -38.46 58.65
N VAL A 713 -12.13 -38.12 57.35
CA VAL A 713 -12.18 -38.90 56.09
C VAL A 713 -11.39 -38.23 54.96
N LEU A 714 -10.85 -39.05 54.05
CA LEU A 714 -10.31 -38.67 52.74
C LEU A 714 -11.11 -39.38 51.64
N TYR A 715 -11.63 -38.66 50.63
CA TYR A 715 -11.92 -39.12 49.26
C TYR A 715 -12.37 -37.94 48.39
N GLY A 716 -12.53 -38.13 47.07
CA GLY A 716 -12.99 -37.08 46.14
C GLY A 716 -13.80 -37.62 44.95
N ALA A 717 -13.91 -36.79 43.90
CA ALA A 717 -14.52 -37.04 42.57
C ALA A 717 -16.05 -36.80 42.35
N ARG A 718 -16.33 -35.65 41.72
CA ARG A 718 -17.06 -35.47 40.43
C ARG A 718 -18.62 -35.52 40.37
N SER A 719 -19.15 -34.60 39.52
CA SER A 719 -20.39 -34.61 38.69
C SER A 719 -21.70 -33.89 39.10
N GLN A 720 -21.90 -32.70 38.50
CA GLN A 720 -23.06 -32.20 37.70
C GLN A 720 -24.54 -32.10 38.20
N GLN A 721 -25.15 -30.94 37.85
CA GLN A 721 -26.59 -30.60 37.68
C GLN A 721 -27.49 -30.58 38.96
N GLY A 722 -28.47 -29.66 39.14
CA GLY A 722 -29.00 -28.58 38.27
C GLY A 722 -29.85 -27.49 39.00
N SER A 723 -30.50 -26.60 38.24
CA SER A 723 -31.24 -25.34 38.61
C SER A 723 -32.59 -25.54 39.39
N PRO A 724 -33.36 -24.50 39.89
CA PRO A 724 -33.43 -23.07 39.45
C PRO A 724 -33.75 -21.90 40.46
N ARG A 725 -33.64 -20.65 39.92
CA ARG A 725 -34.34 -19.32 40.11
C ARG A 725 -35.44 -19.08 41.21
N PRO A 726 -35.92 -17.81 41.52
CA PRO A 726 -35.55 -16.44 41.03
C PRO A 726 -35.57 -15.25 42.06
N GLY A 727 -35.15 -14.02 41.63
CA GLY A 727 -35.38 -12.69 42.29
C GLY A 727 -34.10 -11.83 42.41
N ALA A 728 -33.93 -10.63 41.80
CA ALA A 728 -34.50 -9.28 42.08
C ALA A 728 -33.90 -8.61 43.34
N GLN A 729 -33.45 -7.33 43.42
CA GLN A 729 -33.63 -6.09 42.61
C GLN A 729 -32.34 -5.18 42.59
N SER A 730 -32.40 -4.00 41.93
CA SER A 730 -31.47 -2.83 42.05
C SER A 730 -32.10 -1.77 43.01
N PRO A 731 -31.77 -0.43 43.08
CA PRO A 731 -30.77 0.44 42.40
C PRO A 731 -30.11 1.54 43.33
N ALA A 732 -29.57 2.62 42.72
CA ALA A 732 -29.12 3.92 43.31
C ALA A 732 -27.88 3.86 44.24
N GLY A 733 -27.17 4.94 44.60
CA GLY A 733 -27.24 6.41 44.44
C GLY A 733 -26.38 7.05 45.57
N SER A 734 -25.89 8.29 45.58
CA SER A 734 -26.09 9.50 44.74
C SER A 734 -24.91 10.50 44.90
N HIS A 735 -25.03 11.69 44.28
CA HIS A 735 -24.11 12.86 44.30
C HIS A 735 -23.48 13.25 45.64
N GLY A 736 -22.29 13.91 45.57
CA GLY A 736 -21.61 14.56 46.71
C GLY A 736 -20.35 15.38 46.35
N GLN A 737 -20.52 16.54 45.70
CA GLN A 737 -19.53 17.64 45.63
C GLN A 737 -19.83 18.67 46.76
N PRO A 738 -19.02 19.73 47.02
CA PRO A 738 -17.66 20.09 46.56
C PRO A 738 -16.73 20.59 47.72
N VAL A 739 -15.66 21.34 47.40
CA VAL A 739 -14.86 22.31 48.23
C VAL A 739 -14.08 21.80 49.48
N GLU A 740 -13.00 22.42 49.99
CA GLU A 740 -12.21 23.63 49.57
C GLU A 740 -10.68 23.51 49.88
N HIS A 741 -9.95 24.63 49.80
CA HIS A 741 -8.50 24.88 49.95
C HIS A 741 -7.83 24.55 51.30
N GLY A 742 -6.48 24.59 51.29
CA GLY A 742 -5.58 24.63 52.47
C GLY A 742 -4.24 23.94 52.18
N GLN A 743 -3.35 24.48 51.36
CA GLN A 743 -2.27 25.44 51.71
C GLN A 743 -1.30 24.98 52.82
N GLU A 744 0.01 25.06 52.48
CA GLU A 744 1.12 25.45 53.39
C GLU A 744 1.60 24.45 54.49
N ASP A 745 2.89 24.33 54.84
CA ASP A 745 4.11 24.89 54.22
C ASP A 745 5.44 24.18 54.64
N ASN A 746 6.53 24.50 53.93
CA ASN A 746 7.91 24.70 54.41
C ASN A 746 8.81 23.51 54.89
N MET A 747 10.12 23.78 54.95
CA MET A 747 11.27 22.87 54.92
C MET A 747 12.01 22.65 56.27
N GLY A 748 12.91 21.66 56.31
CA GLY A 748 13.99 21.47 57.31
C GLY A 748 14.33 19.98 57.50
N ALA A 749 15.46 19.40 57.07
CA ALA A 749 16.88 19.70 57.36
C ALA A 749 17.19 19.53 58.88
N THR A 750 18.16 18.74 59.38
CA THR A 750 19.54 18.45 58.90
C THR A 750 20.21 17.26 59.66
N ASN A 751 21.20 16.55 59.03
CA ASN A 751 22.44 15.93 59.61
C ASN A 751 22.32 14.92 60.81
N VAL A 752 23.28 14.05 61.22
CA VAL A 752 24.68 13.66 60.86
C VAL A 752 24.86 12.15 61.16
N GLY A 753 25.82 11.41 60.56
CA GLY A 753 26.26 10.09 61.07
C GLY A 753 27.35 9.38 60.23
N SER A 754 28.28 8.63 60.85
CA SER A 754 29.43 7.96 60.17
C SER A 754 30.00 6.79 61.00
N VAL A 755 30.71 5.82 60.35
CA VAL A 755 31.97 5.13 60.78
C VAL A 755 32.25 3.84 59.97
N ASN A 756 33.54 3.50 59.77
CA ASN A 756 34.09 2.40 58.95
C ASN A 756 34.21 1.01 59.66
N GLN A 757 34.31 -0.09 58.88
CA GLN A 757 35.41 -1.10 58.98
C GLN A 757 35.43 -2.18 57.83
N LEU A 758 36.42 -3.08 57.84
CA LEU A 758 36.97 -3.90 56.71
C LEU A 758 36.97 -5.45 57.01
N PRO A 759 37.62 -6.34 56.21
CA PRO A 759 37.35 -6.76 54.82
C PRO A 759 36.86 -8.26 54.79
N PRO A 760 37.57 -9.38 54.44
CA PRO A 760 38.85 -9.69 53.73
C PRO A 760 38.78 -10.74 52.55
N GLN A 761 39.86 -10.77 51.72
CA GLN A 761 40.60 -11.91 51.08
C GLN A 761 39.92 -13.25 50.62
N ALA A 762 40.40 -13.99 49.58
CA ALA A 762 41.37 -13.78 48.48
C ALA A 762 41.44 -14.99 47.50
N HIS A 763 42.26 -14.87 46.43
CA HIS A 763 42.84 -15.91 45.54
C HIS A 763 41.98 -16.59 44.44
N SER A 764 42.55 -17.21 43.37
CA SER A 764 43.42 -16.67 42.27
C SER A 764 43.99 -17.79 41.37
N GLN A 765 43.77 -17.73 40.04
CA GLN A 765 44.55 -18.36 38.94
C GLN A 765 43.86 -17.98 37.60
N SER A 766 44.41 -17.37 36.52
CA SER A 766 45.76 -17.14 35.95
C SER A 766 46.23 -18.15 34.88
N SER A 767 46.09 -17.82 33.58
CA SER A 767 47.11 -18.02 32.52
C SER A 767 46.75 -17.36 31.17
N ALA A 768 47.79 -17.00 30.41
CA ALA A 768 47.84 -16.25 29.14
C ALA A 768 46.95 -16.74 27.97
N GLY A 769 46.70 -15.96 26.91
CA GLY A 769 47.07 -14.55 26.64
C GLY A 769 47.57 -14.29 25.20
N SER A 770 47.31 -13.08 24.65
CA SER A 770 47.94 -12.52 23.44
C SER A 770 47.80 -11.00 23.44
N SER A 771 48.71 -10.26 22.79
CA SER A 771 48.81 -8.79 22.84
C SER A 771 48.69 -8.13 21.47
N GLY A 772 48.07 -6.93 21.38
CA GLY A 772 48.06 -6.17 20.13
C GLY A 772 47.17 -4.93 20.03
N GLN A 773 47.54 -3.84 20.72
CA GLN A 773 47.28 -2.43 20.32
C GLN A 773 45.83 -1.99 20.05
N ASP A 774 45.17 -1.46 21.08
CA ASP A 774 44.13 -0.43 20.93
C ASP A 774 44.76 0.98 21.01
N GLU A 775 44.13 2.01 20.44
CA GLU A 775 44.64 3.39 20.39
C GLU A 775 44.18 4.24 21.59
N ASP A 776 45.00 5.22 22.02
CA ASP A 776 44.70 6.13 23.14
C ASP A 776 43.55 7.13 22.81
N GLU A 777 42.30 6.73 23.05
CA GLU A 777 41.15 7.67 23.07
C GLU A 777 41.22 8.60 24.30
N ASN A 778 41.97 9.69 24.16
CA ASN A 778 42.22 10.71 25.19
C ASN A 778 40.92 11.27 25.81
N GLN A 779 40.65 10.90 27.07
CA GLN A 779 39.41 11.20 27.77
C GLN A 779 39.53 12.41 28.72
N LYS A 780 38.53 13.29 28.67
CA LYS A 780 38.47 14.51 29.49
C LYS A 780 37.10 14.71 30.13
N CYS A 781 37.08 15.29 31.33
CA CYS A 781 35.84 15.70 31.99
C CYS A 781 35.22 16.95 31.31
N PRO A 782 33.99 16.89 30.76
CA PRO A 782 33.40 17.99 30.01
C PRO A 782 33.01 19.21 30.88
N LYS A 783 33.03 19.11 32.21
CA LYS A 783 32.73 20.22 33.13
C LYS A 783 33.95 21.06 33.51
N CYS A 784 35.16 20.49 33.46
CA CYS A 784 36.40 21.15 33.92
C CYS A 784 37.62 20.98 32.99
N ASP A 785 37.46 20.26 31.87
CA ASP A 785 38.49 19.91 30.87
C ASP A 785 39.72 19.17 31.43
N LYS A 786 39.62 18.65 32.67
CA LYS A 786 40.67 17.83 33.28
C LYS A 786 40.81 16.49 32.55
N TRP A 787 42.06 16.11 32.32
CA TRP A 787 42.47 14.89 31.64
C TRP A 787 42.41 13.68 32.58
N CYS A 788 41.86 12.56 32.10
CA CYS A 788 41.84 11.27 32.80
C CYS A 788 42.47 10.18 31.92
N PRO A 789 43.29 9.27 32.48
CA PRO A 789 44.03 8.27 31.69
C PRO A 789 43.20 7.07 31.24
N ASP A 790 41.97 6.93 31.74
CA ASP A 790 41.06 5.81 31.46
C ASP A 790 39.60 6.19 31.80
N MET A 791 38.64 5.36 31.35
CA MET A 791 37.20 5.61 31.49
C MET A 791 36.71 5.55 32.94
N ASP A 792 37.30 4.71 33.80
CA ASP A 792 36.87 4.58 35.20
C ASP A 792 37.36 5.79 36.00
N SER A 793 38.62 6.22 35.78
CA SER A 793 39.16 7.50 36.24
C SER A 793 38.35 8.70 35.73
N LEU A 794 37.79 8.64 34.51
CA LEU A 794 36.88 9.67 34.02
C LEU A 794 35.54 9.62 34.75
N GLN A 795 34.91 8.45 34.90
CA GLN A 795 33.59 8.33 35.55
C GLN A 795 33.63 8.75 37.02
N ILE A 796 34.62 8.28 37.79
CA ILE A 796 34.83 8.68 39.19
C ILE A 796 35.01 10.20 39.26
N HIS A 797 35.87 10.77 38.40
CA HIS A 797 36.09 12.21 38.41
C HIS A 797 34.86 13.01 37.96
N VAL A 798 34.07 12.53 36.99
CA VAL A 798 32.83 13.20 36.56
C VAL A 798 31.80 13.22 37.69
N ILE A 799 31.69 12.16 38.51
CA ILE A 799 30.82 12.13 39.68
C ILE A 799 31.28 13.17 40.72
N GLU A 800 32.54 13.12 41.16
CA GLU A 800 33.10 14.12 42.09
C GLU A 800 33.03 15.56 41.58
N CYS A 801 33.17 15.74 40.26
CA CYS A 801 33.12 17.04 39.60
C CYS A 801 31.70 17.52 39.34
N LEU A 802 30.66 16.67 39.41
CA LEU A 802 29.27 17.11 39.31
C LEU A 802 28.76 17.68 40.64
N ASP A 803 29.18 17.07 41.77
CA ASP A 803 28.79 17.46 43.14
C ASP A 803 29.52 18.72 43.68
N ASN A 804 30.43 19.32 42.91
CA ASN A 804 31.14 20.58 43.22
C ASN A 804 30.96 21.64 42.12
#